data_AF-A0AAJ1MMN2-F1
#
_entry.id   AF-A0AAJ1MMN2-F1
#
_cell.length_a   1.000
_cell.length_b   1.000
_cell.length_c   1.000
_cell.angle_alpha   90.00
_cell.angle_beta   90.00
_cell.angle_gamma   90.00
#
_symmetry.space_group_name_H-M   'P 1'
#
loop_
_entity.id
_entity.type
_entity.pdbx_description
1 polymer ?
#
loop_
_entity_poly.entity_id
_entity_poly.type
_entity_poly.pdbx_seq_one_letter_code
_entity_poly.pdbx_strand_id
1 'polypeptide(L)'
;MGLHKPFDRSFYLIGGATMTDGFSLNLAKGQFGIFDVQATSKKGAKAVSSFVGQPKNKTYELRLGKTDLPVTRSQNNKSFSSFPFSLNNVLDLQVSVPEITEQKVDEVIVGYNGIDDSTAITFKEGDLKKLNLELKGEPIGLLGYPNGVNIPVYMEVDNCSSNGNSCDDCDECAEANCAPIILKAIETLKNHQLRGGTLVTDYVDITPIRECENAPEETLIDYTFYNLQVCDTGDETALALVQAQYPDLKVVRTGRNGAISTYEILQPDADDAPSDFTQTLASVLGDCDGCPTGYTEVEGGLIYGFTLEDEGIDESATIEAELTNAVKASVVKVNAQLDGKGYYTAVLTAEIDDTEFESIVAALPTITINYIGEAQSICNPDSSTAISWVSGDSCSVTTRSYTIDLPDTECGEDRLAELQSAFPDLDISIAQTDDAEPVNITGGCKTRYITTVETNMVCEECDPIFEDYFTSEAPASYDLAEWKLVTTEDTSTNCKCGIRFKGKVLEVHPDECLRDELGFVDSSVQIRVSGGYVTEVREGIGEIVDNPFNVEYKSRWKRRTHLGGNLWNDEDRNRVFFTGEARHEGDLVARMFKGEESHIQADKQYVDYALTVRRNHYSQSFSGLENETITYHIYVEVGRQQAVEELL
;
A
#
# COMPACT_ATOMS: atom_id res chain seq x y z
N MET A 1 14.30 29.52 10.96
CA MET A 1 14.28 30.21 12.28
C MET A 1 13.34 31.40 12.16
N GLY A 2 12.03 31.16 12.23
CA GLY A 2 10.99 32.16 12.01
C GLY A 2 10.01 32.15 13.18
N LEU A 3 9.99 33.27 13.91
CA LEU A 3 8.94 33.77 14.80
C LEU A 3 7.78 32.81 15.14
N HIS A 4 8.02 31.84 16.03
CA HIS A 4 6.94 31.42 16.94
C HIS A 4 6.82 32.53 17.98
N LYS A 5 5.62 33.06 18.21
CA LYS A 5 5.40 33.86 19.43
C LYS A 5 5.78 32.93 20.59
N PRO A 6 6.67 33.34 21.52
CA PRO A 6 7.15 32.45 22.59
C PRO A 6 6.05 31.92 23.54
N PHE A 7 4.81 32.40 23.37
CA PHE A 7 3.66 32.13 24.23
C PHE A 7 2.54 31.33 23.57
N ASP A 8 2.71 30.81 22.36
CA ASP A 8 1.69 29.94 21.77
C ASP A 8 1.75 28.56 22.46
N ARG A 9 0.58 28.02 22.81
CA ARG A 9 0.41 26.73 23.49
C ARG A 9 -0.64 25.92 22.78
N SER A 10 -0.45 24.62 22.63
CA SER A 10 -1.38 23.78 21.88
C SER A 10 -1.94 22.63 22.71
N PHE A 11 -3.23 22.36 22.52
CA PHE A 11 -3.95 21.22 23.06
C PHE A 11 -4.33 20.29 21.91
N TYR A 12 -3.91 19.03 22.00
CA TYR A 12 -4.17 18.00 20.99
C TYR A 12 -5.21 17.03 21.51
N LEU A 13 -6.39 17.02 20.89
CA LEU A 13 -7.53 16.18 21.32
C LEU A 13 -7.49 14.82 20.64
N ILE A 14 -7.84 13.78 21.40
CA ILE A 14 -8.05 12.45 20.84
C ILE A 14 -9.51 12.36 20.41
N GLY A 15 -9.74 12.15 19.10
CA GLY A 15 -11.07 11.91 18.54
C GLY A 15 -12.10 13.02 18.80
N GLY A 16 -11.66 14.27 19.00
CA GLY A 16 -12.56 15.39 19.30
C GLY A 16 -13.29 15.28 20.64
N ALA A 17 -12.80 14.44 21.57
CA ALA A 17 -13.47 14.20 22.84
C ALA A 17 -13.49 15.45 23.73
N THR A 18 -14.69 15.94 24.05
CA THR A 18 -14.90 17.06 24.97
C THR A 18 -15.67 16.65 26.23
N MET A 19 -15.44 17.34 27.34
CA MET A 19 -16.20 17.22 28.58
C MET A 19 -17.07 18.45 28.79
N THR A 20 -18.39 18.28 28.64
CA THR A 20 -19.40 19.33 28.82
C THR A 20 -20.10 19.27 30.19
N ASP A 21 -20.08 18.12 30.86
CA ASP A 21 -20.58 17.94 32.22
C ASP A 21 -19.62 17.07 33.05
N GLY A 22 -19.59 17.28 34.36
CA GLY A 22 -18.68 16.60 35.27
C GLY A 22 -17.64 17.52 35.91
N PHE A 23 -16.49 16.94 36.28
CA PHE A 23 -15.46 17.62 37.04
C PHE A 23 -14.05 17.30 36.53
N SER A 24 -13.15 18.26 36.71
CA SER A 24 -11.80 18.27 36.14
C SER A 24 -10.88 17.11 36.55
N LEU A 25 -11.14 16.40 37.65
CA LEU A 25 -10.31 15.26 38.07
C LEU A 25 -10.67 13.96 37.33
N ASN A 26 -11.81 13.92 36.64
CA ASN A 26 -12.28 12.76 35.89
C ASN A 26 -11.98 12.88 34.38
N LEU A 27 -11.05 13.76 34.00
CA LEU A 27 -10.77 14.06 32.61
C LEU A 27 -9.86 12.96 32.02
N ALA A 28 -10.37 12.19 31.08
CA ALA A 28 -9.63 11.09 30.45
C ALA A 28 -8.49 11.60 29.53
N LYS A 29 -7.49 10.75 29.24
CA LYS A 29 -6.38 11.08 28.33
C LYS A 29 -6.92 11.63 27.01
N GLY A 30 -6.46 12.82 26.61
CA GLY A 30 -6.84 13.44 25.34
C GLY A 30 -8.25 14.05 25.30
N GLN A 31 -9.02 13.98 26.39
CA GLN A 31 -10.31 14.67 26.52
C GLN A 31 -10.10 16.13 26.95
N PHE A 32 -10.76 17.06 26.27
CA PHE A 32 -10.66 18.50 26.52
C PHE A 32 -11.89 19.05 27.24
N GLY A 33 -11.74 20.09 28.06
CA GLY A 33 -12.86 20.76 28.67
C GLY A 33 -12.53 22.16 29.18
N ILE A 34 -13.57 22.98 29.34
CA ILE A 34 -13.46 24.31 29.94
C ILE A 34 -14.06 24.25 31.35
N PHE A 35 -13.29 24.70 32.34
CA PHE A 35 -13.62 24.52 33.74
C PHE A 35 -13.76 25.86 34.47
N ASP A 36 -14.78 25.97 35.32
CA ASP A 36 -14.97 27.10 36.21
C ASP A 36 -14.15 26.92 37.49
N VAL A 37 -13.12 27.75 37.65
CA VAL A 37 -12.16 27.66 38.76
C VAL A 37 -12.81 28.03 40.10
N GLN A 38 -13.93 28.77 40.09
CA GLN A 38 -14.64 29.17 41.31
C GLN A 38 -15.66 28.11 41.75
N ALA A 39 -16.15 27.27 40.83
CA ALA A 39 -17.10 26.20 41.11
C ALA A 39 -16.38 24.87 41.39
N THR A 40 -15.71 24.77 42.54
CA THR A 40 -14.94 23.57 42.92
C THR A 40 -15.71 22.62 43.84
N SER A 41 -15.53 21.32 43.64
CA SER A 41 -15.96 20.25 44.56
C SER A 41 -14.78 19.34 44.94
N LYS A 42 -15.02 18.31 45.76
CA LYS A 42 -14.02 17.25 46.03
C LYS A 42 -13.56 16.53 44.76
N LYS A 43 -14.34 16.60 43.68
CA LYS A 43 -14.04 15.99 42.37
C LYS A 43 -13.33 16.98 41.42
N GLY A 44 -13.01 18.20 41.85
CA GLY A 44 -12.33 19.22 41.05
C GLY A 44 -13.22 20.38 40.62
N ALA A 45 -12.77 21.17 39.65
CA ALA A 45 -13.52 22.27 39.06
C ALA A 45 -14.65 21.73 38.16
N LYS A 46 -15.80 22.41 38.13
CA LYS A 46 -16.96 21.98 37.33
C LYS A 46 -16.76 22.32 35.85
N ALA A 47 -17.09 21.37 34.97
CA ALA A 47 -17.11 21.61 33.51
C ALA A 47 -18.21 22.60 33.12
N VAL A 48 -17.95 23.36 32.07
CA VAL A 48 -18.84 24.40 31.54
C VAL A 48 -19.25 24.00 30.12
N SER A 49 -20.55 23.88 29.89
CA SER A 49 -21.14 23.59 28.58
C SER A 49 -21.70 24.82 27.87
N SER A 50 -21.83 25.95 28.57
CA SER A 50 -22.36 27.18 27.98
C SER A 50 -21.90 28.43 28.74
N PHE A 51 -21.55 29.46 27.98
CA PHE A 51 -21.22 30.79 28.51
C PHE A 51 -22.41 31.75 28.59
N VAL A 52 -23.60 31.32 28.12
CA VAL A 52 -24.80 32.18 28.11
C VAL A 52 -25.20 32.56 29.54
N GLY A 53 -25.29 33.86 29.81
CA GLY A 53 -25.66 34.39 31.12
C GLY A 53 -24.57 34.30 32.20
N GLN A 54 -23.35 33.86 31.86
CA GLN A 54 -22.23 33.85 32.81
C GLN A 54 -21.63 35.25 32.97
N PRO A 55 -21.19 35.64 34.18
CA PRO A 55 -20.60 36.94 34.41
C PRO A 55 -19.19 37.02 33.80
N LYS A 56 -18.88 38.11 33.09
CA LYS A 56 -17.62 38.24 32.32
C LYS A 56 -16.34 38.25 33.16
N ASN A 57 -16.46 38.49 34.48
CA ASN A 57 -15.37 38.48 35.44
C ASN A 57 -15.12 37.10 36.06
N LYS A 58 -15.92 36.08 35.71
CA LYS A 58 -15.69 34.71 36.15
C LYS A 58 -14.41 34.17 35.55
N THR A 59 -13.72 33.32 36.30
CA THR A 59 -12.43 32.77 35.90
C THR A 59 -12.59 31.33 35.40
N TYR A 60 -12.10 31.08 34.21
CA TYR A 60 -12.10 29.80 33.51
C TYR A 60 -10.69 29.29 33.26
N GLU A 61 -10.58 27.99 33.03
CA GLU A 61 -9.33 27.30 32.69
C GLU A 61 -9.61 26.24 31.63
N LEU A 62 -8.81 26.19 30.58
CA LEU A 62 -8.83 25.10 29.60
C LEU A 62 -8.03 23.94 30.19
N ARG A 63 -8.55 22.72 30.13
CA ARG A 63 -7.81 21.53 30.56
C ARG A 63 -7.89 20.40 29.53
N LEU A 64 -6.79 19.67 29.39
CA LEU A 64 -6.69 18.43 28.61
C LEU A 64 -6.22 17.31 29.53
N GLY A 65 -6.93 16.18 29.50
CA GLY A 65 -6.64 15.04 30.37
C GLY A 65 -5.35 14.32 29.95
N LYS A 66 -4.69 13.72 30.94
CA LYS A 66 -3.41 13.03 30.82
C LYS A 66 -3.57 11.60 31.35
N THR A 67 -2.75 10.67 30.89
CA THR A 67 -2.64 9.33 31.46
C THR A 67 -2.30 9.38 32.95
N ASP A 68 -2.98 8.54 33.72
CA ASP A 68 -2.74 8.39 35.15
C ASP A 68 -1.36 7.77 35.41
N LEU A 69 -0.47 8.55 36.03
CA LEU A 69 0.86 8.11 36.43
C LEU A 69 0.99 8.04 37.96
N PRO A 70 1.79 7.12 38.51
CA PRO A 70 2.08 7.08 39.93
C PRO A 70 2.70 8.40 40.37
N VAL A 71 2.11 9.02 41.40
CA VAL A 71 2.57 10.33 41.90
C VAL A 71 3.87 10.14 42.67
N THR A 72 4.94 10.78 42.20
CA THR A 72 6.26 10.76 42.84
C THR A 72 6.76 12.20 43.05
N ARG A 73 7.97 12.36 43.59
CA ARG A 73 8.57 13.70 43.76
C ARG A 73 8.82 14.41 42.42
N SER A 74 9.00 13.67 41.33
CA SER A 74 9.24 14.19 39.99
C SER A 74 8.02 14.12 39.08
N GLN A 75 7.06 13.22 39.35
CA GLN A 75 5.90 13.00 38.48
C GLN A 75 4.59 13.39 39.15
N ASN A 76 3.74 14.10 38.40
CA ASN A 76 2.39 14.45 38.83
C ASN A 76 1.35 14.00 37.79
N ASN A 77 0.13 13.82 38.29
CA ASN A 77 -1.03 13.43 37.48
C ASN A 77 -1.99 14.62 37.26
N LYS A 78 -1.45 15.83 37.09
CA LYS A 78 -2.27 17.00 36.79
C LYS A 78 -2.53 17.05 35.28
N SER A 79 -3.77 17.33 34.91
CA SER A 79 -4.17 17.64 33.53
C SER A 79 -3.36 18.82 32.98
N PHE A 80 -3.10 18.82 31.68
CA PHE A 80 -2.55 20.00 31.03
C PHE A 80 -3.56 21.13 31.15
N SER A 81 -3.10 22.30 31.58
CA SER A 81 -3.98 23.39 32.01
C SER A 81 -3.49 24.72 31.43
N SER A 82 -4.43 25.54 30.94
CA SER A 82 -4.15 26.93 30.64
C SER A 82 -3.90 27.71 31.93
N PHE A 83 -3.40 28.94 31.81
CA PHE A 83 -3.53 29.87 32.93
C PHE A 83 -5.00 30.24 33.13
N PRO A 84 -5.44 30.50 34.37
CA PRO A 84 -6.80 30.97 34.61
C PRO A 84 -7.04 32.32 33.94
N PHE A 85 -8.15 32.47 33.22
CA PHE A 85 -8.52 33.70 32.51
C PHE A 85 -9.99 34.04 32.68
N SER A 86 -10.37 35.29 32.43
CA SER A 86 -11.76 35.71 32.42
C SER A 86 -12.24 36.00 31.00
N LEU A 87 -13.55 35.97 30.76
CA LEU A 87 -14.10 36.27 29.43
C LEU A 87 -13.78 37.70 28.97
N ASN A 88 -13.58 38.65 29.90
CA ASN A 88 -13.10 40.00 29.58
C ASN A 88 -11.69 40.04 29.00
N ASN A 89 -10.90 38.99 29.24
CA ASN A 89 -9.52 38.91 28.79
C ASN A 89 -9.36 38.15 27.47
N VAL A 90 -10.44 37.59 26.92
CA VAL A 90 -10.43 36.98 25.58
C VAL A 90 -10.37 38.11 24.55
N LEU A 91 -9.32 38.10 23.74
CA LEU A 91 -9.09 39.12 22.72
C LEU A 91 -9.63 38.70 21.36
N ASP A 92 -9.42 37.44 20.99
CA ASP A 92 -9.76 36.92 19.67
C ASP A 92 -9.95 35.39 19.70
N LEU A 93 -10.78 34.89 18.80
CA LEU A 93 -10.99 33.48 18.52
C LEU A 93 -10.98 33.29 17.00
N GLN A 94 -9.97 32.60 16.51
CA GLN A 94 -9.79 32.34 15.08
C GLN A 94 -9.85 30.84 14.81
N VAL A 95 -10.34 30.47 13.62
CA VAL A 95 -10.40 29.08 13.17
C VAL A 95 -9.62 28.97 11.87
N SER A 96 -8.67 28.04 11.82
CA SER A 96 -7.96 27.66 10.60
C SER A 96 -8.37 26.25 10.21
N VAL A 97 -9.03 26.15 9.05
CA VAL A 97 -9.52 24.90 8.46
C VAL A 97 -8.58 24.50 7.30
N PRO A 98 -8.39 23.20 7.02
CA PRO A 98 -7.61 22.78 5.86
C PRO A 98 -8.23 23.29 4.55
N GLU A 99 -7.40 23.86 3.66
CA GLU A 99 -7.84 24.34 2.34
C GLU A 99 -7.84 23.22 1.29
N ILE A 100 -6.93 22.25 1.44
CA ILE A 100 -6.69 21.18 0.47
C ILE A 100 -6.75 19.84 1.21
N THR A 101 -7.80 19.07 0.95
CA THR A 101 -8.05 17.78 1.61
C THR A 101 -7.32 16.61 0.96
N GLU A 102 -7.12 16.68 -0.36
CA GLU A 102 -6.47 15.65 -1.15
C GLU A 102 -5.20 16.20 -1.80
N GLN A 103 -4.13 15.40 -1.81
CA GLN A 103 -2.89 15.80 -2.44
C GLN A 103 -3.10 15.90 -3.94
N LYS A 104 -2.72 17.04 -4.54
CA LYS A 104 -2.73 17.20 -6.00
C LYS A 104 -1.35 16.90 -6.53
N VAL A 105 -1.28 16.13 -7.61
CA VAL A 105 -0.05 15.83 -8.34
C VAL A 105 0.10 16.76 -9.55
N ASP A 106 1.30 16.82 -10.13
CA ASP A 106 1.48 17.46 -11.44
C ASP A 106 1.01 16.51 -12.54
N GLU A 107 0.15 17.03 -13.42
CA GLU A 107 -0.29 16.33 -14.63
C GLU A 107 -0.12 17.26 -15.83
N VAL A 108 0.71 16.82 -16.78
CA VAL A 108 1.15 17.62 -17.93
C VAL A 108 0.88 16.85 -19.21
N ILE A 109 0.24 17.50 -20.17
CA ILE A 109 0.05 17.00 -21.53
C ILE A 109 0.98 17.79 -22.46
N VAL A 110 1.67 17.06 -23.33
CA VAL A 110 2.50 17.61 -24.39
C VAL A 110 1.98 17.12 -25.73
N GLY A 111 1.69 18.03 -26.65
CA GLY A 111 1.12 17.67 -27.94
C GLY A 111 -0.40 17.63 -27.93
N TYR A 112 -0.96 16.63 -28.61
CA TYR A 112 -2.40 16.47 -28.74
C TYR A 112 -3.07 16.35 -27.37
N ASN A 113 -4.08 17.18 -27.11
CA ASN A 113 -4.82 17.21 -25.85
C ASN A 113 -6.14 16.42 -25.88
N GLY A 114 -6.44 15.72 -26.98
CA GLY A 114 -7.69 14.98 -27.17
C GLY A 114 -8.87 15.82 -27.66
N ILE A 115 -8.65 17.12 -27.95
CA ILE A 115 -9.72 18.04 -28.37
C ILE A 115 -9.27 18.89 -29.58
N ASP A 116 -8.13 19.55 -29.46
CA ASP A 116 -7.65 20.52 -30.45
C ASP A 116 -6.58 19.89 -31.34
N ASP A 117 -6.94 19.58 -32.58
CA ASP A 117 -6.03 19.02 -33.59
C ASP A 117 -4.76 19.85 -33.80
N SER A 118 -4.87 21.18 -33.63
CA SER A 118 -3.74 22.11 -33.77
C SER A 118 -2.65 21.93 -32.72
N THR A 119 -2.92 21.21 -31.64
CA THR A 119 -1.96 20.95 -30.57
C THR A 119 -1.14 19.68 -30.80
N ALA A 120 -1.51 18.84 -31.77
CA ALA A 120 -0.85 17.58 -32.08
C ALA A 120 0.62 17.74 -32.46
N ILE A 121 1.44 16.75 -32.07
CA ILE A 121 2.85 16.69 -32.48
C ILE A 121 2.90 16.15 -33.91
N THR A 122 3.34 16.98 -34.83
CA THR A 122 3.58 16.59 -36.23
C THR A 122 5.07 16.41 -36.48
N PHE A 123 5.43 15.54 -37.42
CA PHE A 123 6.81 15.33 -37.86
C PHE A 123 6.89 15.34 -39.38
N LYS A 124 8.00 15.85 -39.92
CA LYS A 124 8.36 15.69 -41.32
C LYS A 124 9.47 14.65 -41.48
N GLU A 125 9.59 14.06 -42.66
CA GLU A 125 10.72 13.19 -42.96
C GLU A 125 12.06 13.91 -42.71
N GLY A 126 12.98 13.25 -42.00
CA GLY A 126 14.26 13.82 -41.60
C GLY A 126 14.24 14.83 -40.43
N ASP A 127 13.10 15.06 -39.78
CA ASP A 127 13.02 15.92 -38.59
C ASP A 127 13.73 15.28 -37.37
N LEU A 128 14.40 16.12 -36.59
CA LEU A 128 14.94 15.78 -35.26
C LEU A 128 14.39 16.77 -34.22
N LYS A 129 13.53 16.28 -33.32
CA LYS A 129 12.95 17.08 -32.25
C LYS A 129 13.40 16.60 -30.88
N LYS A 130 13.65 17.55 -29.98
CA LYS A 130 14.06 17.24 -28.59
C LYS A 130 12.92 17.50 -27.60
N LEU A 131 12.66 16.53 -26.73
CA LEU A 131 11.85 16.66 -25.53
C LEU A 131 12.77 16.70 -24.30
N ASN A 132 12.41 17.51 -23.31
CA ASN A 132 13.18 17.70 -22.09
C ASN A 132 12.24 17.59 -20.90
N LEU A 133 12.35 16.49 -20.17
CA LEU A 133 11.57 16.17 -18.97
C LEU A 133 12.39 16.50 -17.73
N GLU A 134 11.98 17.54 -17.00
CA GLU A 134 12.56 17.93 -15.72
C GLU A 134 11.70 17.39 -14.57
N LEU A 135 12.29 16.54 -13.72
CA LEU A 135 11.66 15.96 -12.53
C LEU A 135 12.23 16.58 -11.26
N LYS A 136 11.36 17.00 -10.35
CA LYS A 136 11.68 17.65 -9.08
C LYS A 136 10.81 17.10 -7.95
N GLY A 137 11.05 17.58 -6.73
CA GLY A 137 10.30 17.20 -5.53
C GLY A 137 11.13 16.37 -4.57
N GLU A 138 10.57 16.12 -3.38
CA GLU A 138 11.21 15.33 -2.33
C GLU A 138 11.57 13.90 -2.75
N PRO A 139 10.75 13.16 -3.53
CA PRO A 139 11.10 11.81 -3.98
C PRO A 139 12.39 11.77 -4.81
N ILE A 140 12.54 12.74 -5.72
CA ILE A 140 13.73 12.90 -6.57
C ILE A 140 14.93 13.40 -5.76
N GLY A 141 14.67 14.24 -4.75
CA GLY A 141 15.68 14.68 -3.79
C GLY A 141 16.30 13.51 -3.00
N LEU A 142 15.47 12.57 -2.53
CA LEU A 142 15.89 11.38 -1.79
C LEU A 142 16.75 10.43 -2.63
N LEU A 143 16.54 10.37 -3.94
CA LEU A 143 17.43 9.68 -4.89
C LEU A 143 18.81 10.35 -5.07
N GLY A 144 19.04 11.51 -4.46
CA GLY A 144 20.28 12.25 -4.54
C GLY A 144 20.29 13.35 -5.61
N TYR A 145 19.13 13.78 -6.10
CA TYR A 145 18.98 14.92 -7.02
C TYR A 145 18.29 16.11 -6.32
N PRO A 146 19.00 16.87 -5.47
CA PRO A 146 18.37 17.93 -4.64
C PRO A 146 17.76 19.08 -5.46
N ASN A 147 18.25 19.32 -6.67
CA ASN A 147 17.75 20.38 -7.57
C ASN A 147 16.85 19.83 -8.70
N GLY A 148 16.54 18.52 -8.68
CA GLY A 148 15.89 17.82 -9.77
C GLY A 148 16.86 17.22 -10.79
N VAL A 149 16.30 16.44 -11.71
CA VAL A 149 16.98 15.78 -12.83
C VAL A 149 16.34 16.21 -14.14
N ASN A 150 17.14 16.33 -15.20
CA ASN A 150 16.66 16.68 -16.53
C ASN A 150 17.00 15.56 -17.52
N ILE A 151 15.97 15.05 -18.20
CA ILE A 151 16.03 13.88 -19.07
C ILE A 151 15.74 14.34 -20.50
N PRO A 152 16.78 14.48 -21.35
CA PRO A 152 16.60 14.81 -22.75
C PRO A 152 16.28 13.55 -23.56
N VAL A 153 15.23 13.61 -24.38
CA VAL A 153 14.87 12.55 -25.34
C VAL A 153 14.80 13.13 -26.73
N TYR A 154 15.40 12.41 -27.67
CA TYR A 154 15.48 12.79 -29.07
C TYR A 154 14.51 11.93 -29.87
N MET A 155 13.65 12.59 -30.63
CA MET A 155 12.71 11.98 -31.56
C MET A 155 13.26 12.22 -32.96
N GLU A 156 13.83 11.18 -33.54
CA GLU A 156 14.43 11.19 -34.87
C GLU A 156 13.49 10.50 -35.86
N VAL A 157 13.29 11.14 -37.01
CA VAL A 157 12.60 10.56 -38.15
C VAL A 157 13.65 10.16 -39.19
N ASP A 158 13.57 8.92 -39.66
CA ASP A 158 14.47 8.45 -40.71
C ASP A 158 14.40 9.37 -41.92
N ASN A 159 15.57 9.70 -42.45
CA ASN A 159 15.67 10.56 -43.62
C ASN A 159 15.53 9.72 -44.90
N CYS A 160 14.99 10.35 -45.95
CA CYS A 160 15.19 9.92 -47.32
C CYS A 160 16.66 9.53 -47.55
N SER A 161 16.90 8.28 -47.99
CA SER A 161 18.27 7.80 -48.16
C SER A 161 19.00 8.65 -49.19
N SER A 162 20.12 9.26 -48.82
CA SER A 162 20.93 10.07 -49.75
C SER A 162 21.76 9.23 -50.73
N ASN A 163 21.77 7.90 -50.57
CA ASN A 163 22.62 6.96 -51.30
C ASN A 163 21.86 5.88 -52.09
N GLY A 164 20.52 5.85 -52.03
CA GLY A 164 19.67 5.05 -52.90
C GLY A 164 19.41 5.80 -54.21
N ASN A 165 19.19 5.08 -55.31
CA ASN A 165 18.81 5.67 -56.59
C ASN A 165 17.73 6.74 -56.39
N SER A 166 17.87 7.87 -57.07
CA SER A 166 16.91 8.97 -57.14
C SER A 166 15.60 8.59 -57.87
N CYS A 167 15.11 7.38 -57.65
CA CYS A 167 13.95 6.75 -58.28
C CYS A 167 13.05 6.02 -57.26
N ASP A 168 13.41 5.99 -55.98
CA ASP A 168 12.45 5.68 -54.92
C ASP A 168 11.79 7.01 -54.52
N ASP A 169 10.49 7.11 -54.79
CA ASP A 169 9.65 8.28 -54.50
C ASP A 169 9.53 8.47 -52.97
N CYS A 170 10.53 9.06 -52.32
CA CYS A 170 10.38 9.59 -50.96
C CYS A 170 10.15 11.10 -51.05
N ASP A 171 9.04 11.56 -50.47
CA ASP A 171 8.66 12.97 -50.46
C ASP A 171 9.16 13.60 -49.16
N GLU A 172 10.27 14.33 -49.24
CA GLU A 172 10.87 15.06 -48.10
C GLU A 172 9.89 16.07 -47.44
N CYS A 173 8.76 16.38 -48.09
CA CYS A 173 7.69 17.23 -47.56
C CYS A 173 6.50 16.46 -46.99
N ALA A 174 6.49 15.12 -47.07
CA ALA A 174 5.43 14.30 -46.50
C ALA A 174 5.45 14.33 -44.96
N GLU A 175 4.26 14.22 -44.37
CA GLU A 175 4.11 14.08 -42.93
C GLU A 175 4.41 12.63 -42.54
N ALA A 176 5.33 12.44 -41.60
CA ALA A 176 5.66 11.13 -41.06
C ALA A 176 4.61 10.72 -40.01
N ASN A 177 4.26 9.43 -39.96
CA ASN A 177 3.35 8.91 -38.94
C ASN A 177 3.96 9.14 -37.53
N CYS A 178 3.28 9.94 -36.70
CA CYS A 178 3.77 10.32 -35.38
C CYS A 178 3.74 9.17 -34.37
N ALA A 179 2.89 8.16 -34.56
CA ALA A 179 2.66 7.09 -33.59
C ALA A 179 3.94 6.29 -33.25
N PRO A 180 4.65 5.67 -34.21
CA PRO A 180 5.85 4.88 -33.89
C PRO A 180 6.97 5.72 -33.25
N ILE A 181 7.09 7.00 -33.63
CA ILE A 181 8.11 7.93 -33.11
C ILE A 181 7.84 8.23 -31.63
N ILE A 182 6.59 8.55 -31.30
CA ILE A 182 6.17 8.89 -29.93
C ILE A 182 6.25 7.66 -29.02
N LEU A 183 5.83 6.48 -29.49
CA LEU A 183 5.91 5.24 -28.71
C LEU A 183 7.37 4.87 -28.39
N LYS A 184 8.29 4.99 -29.36
CA LYS A 184 9.73 4.81 -29.14
C LYS A 184 10.30 5.81 -28.14
N ALA A 185 9.85 7.07 -28.19
CA ALA A 185 10.26 8.10 -27.24
C ALA A 185 9.77 7.80 -25.81
N ILE A 186 8.53 7.33 -25.67
CA ILE A 186 7.96 6.93 -24.38
C ILE A 186 8.70 5.72 -23.83
N GLU A 187 8.98 4.70 -24.64
CA GLU A 187 9.76 3.54 -24.21
C GLU A 187 11.16 3.94 -23.74
N THR A 188 11.82 4.84 -24.48
CA THR A 188 13.13 5.40 -24.07
C THR A 188 13.05 6.13 -22.73
N LEU A 189 11.95 6.83 -22.45
CA LEU A 189 11.70 7.47 -21.15
C LEU A 189 11.44 6.45 -20.06
N LYS A 190 10.58 5.46 -20.32
CA LYS A 190 10.22 4.39 -19.35
C LYS A 190 11.48 3.62 -18.92
N ASN A 191 12.36 3.30 -19.86
CA ASN A 191 13.61 2.56 -19.63
C ASN A 191 14.78 3.41 -19.10
N HIS A 192 14.59 4.73 -18.94
CA HIS A 192 15.66 5.60 -18.47
C HIS A 192 15.97 5.34 -16.99
N GLN A 193 17.20 4.91 -16.70
CA GLN A 193 17.64 4.63 -15.33
C GLN A 193 18.11 5.90 -14.61
N LEU A 194 17.57 6.12 -13.42
CA LEU A 194 18.00 7.13 -12.47
C LEU A 194 19.09 6.58 -11.54
N ARG A 195 19.56 7.41 -10.60
CA ARG A 195 20.54 6.98 -9.59
C ARG A 195 19.95 5.87 -8.74
N GLY A 196 20.74 4.84 -8.46
CA GLY A 196 20.31 3.67 -7.69
C GLY A 196 19.64 2.59 -8.54
N GLY A 197 19.61 2.74 -9.87
CA GLY A 197 19.03 1.73 -10.77
C GLY A 197 17.50 1.76 -10.84
N THR A 198 16.86 2.75 -10.22
CA THR A 198 15.41 2.96 -10.31
C THR A 198 15.03 3.52 -11.67
N LEU A 199 13.83 3.17 -12.15
CA LEU A 199 13.34 3.60 -13.45
C LEU A 199 12.52 4.88 -13.31
N VAL A 200 12.35 5.64 -14.40
CA VAL A 200 11.49 6.83 -14.40
C VAL A 200 10.02 6.44 -14.13
N THR A 201 9.61 5.25 -14.55
CA THR A 201 8.26 4.69 -14.30
C THR A 201 7.91 4.57 -12.82
N ASP A 202 8.90 4.46 -11.93
CA ASP A 202 8.68 4.40 -10.49
C ASP A 202 8.21 5.75 -9.91
N TYR A 203 8.41 6.83 -10.66
CA TYR A 203 8.17 8.22 -10.23
C TYR A 203 7.15 8.97 -11.08
N VAL A 204 6.99 8.58 -12.35
CA VAL A 204 6.11 9.24 -13.31
C VAL A 204 5.41 8.20 -14.16
N ASP A 205 4.09 8.30 -14.24
CA ASP A 205 3.30 7.58 -15.23
C ASP A 205 3.35 8.35 -16.55
N ILE A 206 3.75 7.65 -17.61
CA ILE A 206 3.90 8.19 -18.96
C ILE A 206 2.96 7.43 -19.87
N THR A 207 1.89 8.07 -20.34
CA THR A 207 0.93 7.46 -21.27
C THR A 207 0.93 8.21 -22.60
N PRO A 208 0.84 7.49 -23.74
CA PRO A 208 0.62 8.12 -25.03
C PRO A 208 -0.80 8.69 -25.11
N ILE A 209 -0.96 9.71 -25.95
CA ILE A 209 -2.27 10.19 -26.39
C ILE A 209 -2.27 9.99 -27.90
N ARG A 210 -3.13 9.11 -28.41
CA ARG A 210 -3.23 8.86 -29.85
C ARG A 210 -4.67 8.76 -30.32
N GLU A 211 -4.93 9.36 -31.47
CA GLU A 211 -6.18 9.19 -32.22
C GLU A 211 -5.82 9.00 -33.68
N CYS A 212 -6.17 7.85 -34.26
CA CYS A 212 -5.84 7.48 -35.64
C CYS A 212 -7.12 7.12 -36.39
N GLU A 213 -7.18 7.37 -37.70
CA GLU A 213 -8.37 7.08 -38.52
C GLU A 213 -8.59 5.57 -38.73
N ASN A 214 -7.52 4.76 -38.69
CA ASN A 214 -7.56 3.31 -38.79
C ASN A 214 -6.63 2.71 -37.73
N ALA A 215 -7.16 2.22 -36.61
CA ALA A 215 -6.36 1.47 -35.63
C ALA A 215 -6.53 -0.04 -35.89
N PRO A 216 -5.46 -0.85 -35.80
CA PRO A 216 -5.61 -2.31 -35.84
C PRO A 216 -6.49 -2.77 -34.67
N GLU A 217 -7.49 -3.61 -34.95
CA GLU A 217 -8.27 -4.27 -33.89
C GLU A 217 -7.36 -5.29 -33.19
N GLU A 218 -7.08 -5.06 -31.90
CA GLU A 218 -6.35 -6.00 -31.06
C GLU A 218 -7.35 -6.87 -30.28
N THR A 219 -7.10 -8.17 -30.19
CA THR A 219 -7.86 -9.06 -29.31
C THR A 219 -7.42 -8.83 -27.87
N LEU A 220 -8.35 -8.35 -27.05
CA LEU A 220 -8.15 -8.06 -25.64
C LEU A 220 -8.59 -9.24 -24.78
N ILE A 221 -7.80 -9.53 -23.74
CA ILE A 221 -8.12 -10.46 -22.66
C ILE A 221 -8.31 -9.60 -21.41
N ASP A 222 -9.54 -9.53 -20.91
CA ASP A 222 -9.86 -8.73 -19.73
C ASP A 222 -9.60 -9.52 -18.44
N TYR A 223 -9.05 -8.85 -17.44
CA TYR A 223 -8.77 -9.34 -16.10
C TYR A 223 -9.47 -8.46 -15.07
N THR A 224 -10.00 -9.09 -14.01
CA THR A 224 -10.63 -8.40 -12.87
C THR A 224 -9.81 -8.61 -11.60
N PHE A 225 -9.61 -7.53 -10.84
CA PHE A 225 -9.04 -7.58 -9.49
C PHE A 225 -10.11 -7.94 -8.47
N TYR A 226 -9.81 -8.85 -7.55
CA TYR A 226 -10.69 -9.23 -6.44
C TYR A 226 -10.02 -8.90 -5.11
N ASN A 227 -10.73 -8.18 -4.24
CA ASN A 227 -10.25 -7.73 -2.93
C ASN A 227 -10.94 -8.46 -1.78
N LEU A 228 -10.17 -8.90 -0.78
CA LEU A 228 -10.65 -9.58 0.43
C LEU A 228 -10.14 -8.86 1.68
N GLN A 229 -11.05 -8.51 2.60
CA GLN A 229 -10.69 -7.92 3.89
C GLN A 229 -10.85 -8.94 5.01
N VAL A 230 -9.74 -9.32 5.66
CA VAL A 230 -9.70 -10.33 6.72
C VAL A 230 -9.14 -9.74 8.00
N CYS A 231 -9.74 -10.08 9.15
CA CYS A 231 -9.19 -9.72 10.45
C CYS A 231 -8.12 -10.75 10.87
N ASP A 232 -6.83 -10.40 10.81
CA ASP A 232 -5.73 -11.33 11.08
C ASP A 232 -4.51 -10.69 11.77
N THR A 233 -3.47 -11.50 12.05
CA THR A 233 -2.21 -11.05 12.66
C THR A 233 -1.37 -10.19 11.72
N GLY A 234 -1.65 -10.24 10.41
CA GLY A 234 -0.93 -9.52 9.35
C GLY A 234 0.55 -9.90 9.25
N ASP A 235 0.91 -11.11 9.62
CA ASP A 235 2.25 -11.68 9.41
C ASP A 235 2.29 -12.52 8.12
N GLU A 236 3.48 -13.01 7.75
CA GLU A 236 3.67 -13.91 6.60
C GLU A 236 2.90 -15.23 6.77
N THR A 237 2.63 -15.66 8.01
CA THR A 237 1.83 -16.86 8.24
C THR A 237 0.37 -16.64 7.90
N ALA A 238 -0.19 -15.46 8.15
CA ALA A 238 -1.54 -15.10 7.75
C ALA A 238 -1.68 -15.05 6.22
N LEU A 239 -0.71 -14.44 5.52
CA LEU A 239 -0.67 -14.47 4.05
C LEU A 239 -0.59 -15.91 3.53
N ALA A 240 0.26 -16.75 4.13
CA ALA A 240 0.37 -18.16 3.76
C ALA A 240 -0.92 -18.95 3.99
N LEU A 241 -1.71 -18.64 5.03
CA LEU A 241 -3.01 -19.26 5.28
C LEU A 241 -4.05 -18.90 4.23
N VAL A 242 -4.07 -17.64 3.78
CA VAL A 242 -4.93 -17.22 2.66
C VAL A 242 -4.47 -17.88 1.36
N GLN A 243 -3.18 -17.82 1.05
CA GLN A 243 -2.57 -18.43 -0.13
C GLN A 243 -2.80 -19.96 -0.19
N ALA A 244 -2.85 -20.65 0.96
CA ALA A 244 -3.10 -22.09 1.03
C ALA A 244 -4.50 -22.50 0.56
N GLN A 245 -5.50 -21.61 0.64
CA GLN A 245 -6.85 -21.89 0.12
C GLN A 245 -6.96 -21.67 -1.40
N TYR A 246 -6.00 -20.95 -2.01
CA TYR A 246 -5.99 -20.62 -3.43
C TYR A 246 -4.62 -20.98 -4.05
N PRO A 247 -4.29 -22.28 -4.21
CA PRO A 247 -2.95 -22.71 -4.63
C PRO A 247 -2.57 -22.30 -6.07
N ASP A 248 -3.56 -22.16 -6.95
CA ASP A 248 -3.36 -21.85 -8.37
C ASP A 248 -3.36 -20.34 -8.65
N LEU A 249 -3.68 -19.50 -7.65
CA LEU A 249 -3.80 -18.05 -7.78
C LEU A 249 -2.76 -17.36 -6.91
N LYS A 250 -2.15 -16.29 -7.40
CA LYS A 250 -1.19 -15.49 -6.62
C LYS A 250 -1.95 -14.49 -5.75
N VAL A 251 -1.87 -14.66 -4.43
CA VAL A 251 -2.47 -13.74 -3.46
C VAL A 251 -1.43 -12.70 -3.03
N VAL A 252 -1.76 -11.42 -3.15
CA VAL A 252 -0.89 -10.32 -2.70
C VAL A 252 -1.59 -9.51 -1.62
N ARG A 253 -0.90 -9.19 -0.52
CA ARG A 253 -1.44 -8.28 0.49
C ARG A 253 -1.15 -6.83 0.09
N THR A 254 -2.20 -6.05 -0.15
CA THR A 254 -2.11 -4.66 -0.63
C THR A 254 -2.08 -3.65 0.52
N GLY A 255 -2.68 -3.97 1.67
CA GLY A 255 -2.70 -3.05 2.79
C GLY A 255 -3.10 -3.68 4.12
N ARG A 256 -2.87 -2.93 5.20
CA ARG A 256 -3.32 -3.28 6.55
C ARG A 256 -3.78 -2.03 7.27
N ASN A 257 -4.98 -2.09 7.85
CA ASN A 257 -5.52 -1.04 8.70
C ASN A 257 -5.88 -1.63 10.07
N GLY A 258 -4.99 -1.45 11.05
CA GLY A 258 -5.13 -2.05 12.38
C GLY A 258 -5.07 -3.57 12.32
N ALA A 259 -6.16 -4.24 12.69
CA ALA A 259 -6.28 -5.71 12.69
C ALA A 259 -6.81 -6.29 11.38
N ILE A 260 -7.14 -5.46 10.38
CA ILE A 260 -7.70 -5.89 9.09
C ILE A 260 -6.63 -5.80 8.01
N SER A 261 -6.33 -6.93 7.38
CA SER A 261 -5.47 -7.04 6.20
C SER A 261 -6.33 -7.10 4.93
N THR A 262 -5.92 -6.41 3.88
CA THR A 262 -6.54 -6.45 2.54
C THR A 262 -5.67 -7.29 1.62
N TYR A 263 -6.24 -8.35 1.05
CA TYR A 263 -5.63 -9.24 0.09
C TYR A 263 -6.25 -9.02 -1.29
N GLU A 264 -5.46 -9.20 -2.33
CA GLU A 264 -5.83 -9.01 -3.72
C GLU A 264 -5.44 -10.24 -4.55
N ILE A 265 -6.34 -10.63 -5.45
CA ILE A 265 -6.15 -11.67 -6.47
C ILE A 265 -6.51 -11.08 -7.83
N LEU A 266 -5.82 -11.54 -8.87
CA LEU A 266 -6.08 -11.18 -10.26
C LEU A 266 -6.50 -12.44 -11.03
N GLN A 267 -7.62 -12.37 -11.76
CA GLN A 267 -8.10 -13.45 -12.62
C GLN A 267 -8.64 -12.91 -13.95
N PRO A 268 -8.54 -13.67 -15.05
CA PRO A 268 -9.17 -13.31 -16.31
C PRO A 268 -10.70 -13.37 -16.18
N ASP A 269 -11.43 -12.49 -16.85
CA ASP A 269 -12.91 -12.42 -16.84
C ASP A 269 -13.58 -13.68 -17.40
N ALA A 270 -12.82 -14.47 -18.16
CA ALA A 270 -13.24 -15.77 -18.65
C ALA A 270 -13.37 -16.83 -17.53
N ASP A 271 -12.67 -16.63 -16.40
CA ASP A 271 -12.69 -17.54 -15.26
C ASP A 271 -13.79 -17.14 -14.24
N ASP A 272 -14.32 -18.12 -13.52
CA ASP A 272 -15.29 -17.87 -12.45
C ASP A 272 -14.63 -17.12 -11.28
N ALA A 273 -15.39 -16.23 -10.64
CA ALA A 273 -14.95 -15.47 -9.47
C ALA A 273 -14.43 -16.40 -8.35
N PRO A 274 -13.42 -15.95 -7.57
CA PRO A 274 -12.80 -16.80 -6.56
C PRO A 274 -13.80 -17.17 -5.45
N SER A 275 -13.69 -18.40 -4.95
CA SER A 275 -14.54 -18.91 -3.87
C SER A 275 -14.32 -18.15 -2.56
N ASP A 276 -15.34 -18.07 -1.71
CA ASP A 276 -15.25 -17.38 -0.41
C ASP A 276 -14.12 -17.93 0.47
N PHE A 277 -13.39 -17.03 1.14
CA PHE A 277 -12.32 -17.40 2.06
C PHE A 277 -12.92 -17.89 3.38
N THR A 278 -12.44 -19.04 3.87
CA THR A 278 -12.91 -19.61 5.13
C THR A 278 -11.91 -19.35 6.26
N GLN A 279 -12.26 -18.45 7.18
CA GLN A 279 -11.42 -18.17 8.34
C GLN A 279 -11.70 -19.19 9.45
N THR A 280 -10.68 -19.98 9.81
CA THR A 280 -10.68 -20.83 11.00
C THR A 280 -10.18 -20.04 12.21
N LEU A 281 -10.98 -19.99 13.27
CA LEU A 281 -10.55 -19.39 14.54
C LEU A 281 -9.54 -20.34 15.23
N ALA A 282 -8.60 -19.79 16.01
CA ALA A 282 -7.63 -20.60 16.74
C ALA A 282 -8.31 -21.42 17.86
N SER A 283 -7.94 -22.70 17.98
CA SER A 283 -8.35 -23.58 19.09
C SER A 283 -7.81 -23.05 20.42
N VAL A 284 -8.63 -23.09 21.46
CA VAL A 284 -8.29 -22.54 22.80
C VAL A 284 -8.15 -23.69 23.80
N LEU A 285 -7.19 -23.58 24.72
CA LEU A 285 -7.06 -24.50 25.87
C LEU A 285 -8.31 -24.40 26.75
N GLY A 286 -8.95 -25.53 27.04
CA GLY A 286 -10.06 -25.58 27.99
C GLY A 286 -9.54 -25.39 29.41
N ASP A 287 -10.02 -24.36 30.11
CA ASP A 287 -9.88 -24.26 31.56
C ASP A 287 -11.08 -24.94 32.24
N CYS A 288 -10.97 -25.24 33.53
CA CYS A 288 -11.80 -26.11 34.36
C CYS A 288 -13.31 -25.77 34.46
N ASP A 289 -13.78 -24.74 33.74
CA ASP A 289 -15.17 -24.26 33.70
C ASP A 289 -15.76 -24.29 32.28
N GLY A 290 -15.52 -25.39 31.54
CA GLY A 290 -16.17 -25.71 30.26
C GLY A 290 -15.77 -24.82 29.07
N CYS A 291 -15.95 -25.34 27.85
CA CYS A 291 -15.66 -24.57 26.64
C CYS A 291 -16.62 -23.35 26.49
N PRO A 292 -16.11 -22.17 26.06
CA PRO A 292 -16.94 -21.02 25.76
C PRO A 292 -18.00 -21.34 24.69
N THR A 293 -19.14 -20.62 24.70
CA THR A 293 -20.19 -20.80 23.70
C THR A 293 -19.65 -20.63 22.28
N GLY A 294 -19.83 -21.64 21.41
CA GLY A 294 -19.28 -21.66 20.05
C GLY A 294 -18.01 -22.51 19.90
N TYR A 295 -17.64 -23.29 20.92
CA TYR A 295 -16.56 -24.27 20.87
C TYR A 295 -17.03 -25.67 21.30
N THR A 296 -16.64 -26.70 20.56
CA THR A 296 -16.79 -28.11 20.95
C THR A 296 -15.61 -28.56 21.80
N GLU A 297 -15.91 -29.19 22.93
CA GLU A 297 -14.91 -29.74 23.84
C GLU A 297 -14.42 -31.11 23.34
N VAL A 298 -13.11 -31.23 23.15
CA VAL A 298 -12.45 -32.53 23.06
C VAL A 298 -11.82 -32.81 24.42
N GLU A 299 -12.41 -33.75 25.15
CA GLU A 299 -12.03 -34.11 26.53
C GLU A 299 -10.58 -34.64 26.56
N GLY A 300 -9.72 -33.97 27.33
CA GLY A 300 -8.34 -34.40 27.58
C GLY A 300 -8.26 -35.45 28.69
N GLY A 301 -7.17 -36.24 28.69
CA GLY A 301 -6.97 -37.32 29.64
C GLY A 301 -5.55 -37.90 29.60
N LEU A 302 -5.37 -39.03 30.26
CA LEU A 302 -4.12 -39.80 30.33
C LEU A 302 -3.90 -40.54 29.00
N ILE A 303 -2.80 -40.25 28.31
CA ILE A 303 -2.42 -40.95 27.09
C ILE A 303 -1.67 -42.23 27.44
N TYR A 304 -2.22 -43.35 26.98
CA TYR A 304 -1.56 -44.66 27.03
C TYR A 304 -1.24 -45.15 25.62
N GLY A 305 -0.04 -45.71 25.47
CA GLY A 305 0.41 -46.44 24.30
C GLY A 305 0.22 -47.94 24.50
N PHE A 306 -0.46 -48.58 23.56
CA PHE A 306 -0.68 -50.02 23.54
C PHE A 306 0.09 -50.61 22.37
N THR A 307 0.83 -51.68 22.60
CA THR A 307 1.39 -52.51 21.52
C THR A 307 0.73 -53.86 21.52
N LEU A 308 0.18 -54.27 20.39
CA LEU A 308 -0.49 -55.55 20.18
C LEU A 308 0.07 -56.24 18.93
N GLU A 309 0.22 -57.56 18.97
CA GLU A 309 0.51 -58.35 17.76
C GLU A 309 -0.77 -58.38 16.90
N ASP A 310 -0.80 -57.57 15.84
CA ASP A 310 -1.99 -57.35 15.01
C ASP A 310 -1.79 -57.75 13.54
N GLU A 311 -0.56 -58.16 13.17
CA GLU A 311 -0.19 -58.57 11.81
C GLU A 311 -0.67 -57.59 10.71
N GLY A 312 -0.79 -56.30 11.06
CA GLY A 312 -1.19 -55.23 10.14
C GLY A 312 -2.70 -54.92 10.09
N ILE A 313 -3.55 -55.69 10.78
CA ILE A 313 -5.00 -55.43 10.88
C ILE A 313 -5.24 -54.34 11.95
N ASP A 314 -6.20 -53.45 11.72
CA ASP A 314 -6.57 -52.42 12.68
C ASP A 314 -7.53 -52.99 13.73
N GLU A 315 -7.04 -53.15 14.96
CA GLU A 315 -7.79 -53.67 16.11
C GLU A 315 -8.24 -52.55 17.07
N SER A 316 -8.27 -51.28 16.61
CA SER A 316 -8.64 -50.11 17.43
C SER A 316 -10.00 -50.27 18.13
N ALA A 317 -10.99 -50.85 17.45
CA ALA A 317 -12.33 -51.09 18.01
C ALA A 317 -12.34 -52.21 19.07
N THR A 318 -11.45 -53.20 18.94
CA THR A 318 -11.29 -54.29 19.91
C THR A 318 -10.61 -53.77 21.17
N ILE A 319 -9.60 -52.90 21.04
CA ILE A 319 -8.94 -52.24 22.16
C ILE A 319 -9.90 -51.25 22.86
N GLU A 320 -10.68 -50.47 22.10
CA GLU A 320 -11.67 -49.54 22.67
C GLU A 320 -12.77 -50.25 23.46
N ALA A 321 -13.19 -51.44 23.05
CA ALA A 321 -14.23 -52.21 23.74
C ALA A 321 -13.78 -52.74 25.12
N GLU A 322 -12.49 -53.00 25.31
CA GLU A 322 -11.93 -53.56 26.55
C GLU A 322 -11.45 -52.46 27.52
N LEU A 323 -11.40 -51.19 27.09
CA LEU A 323 -11.02 -50.05 27.92
C LEU A 323 -12.26 -49.37 28.52
N THR A 324 -12.45 -49.47 29.84
CA THR A 324 -13.68 -48.96 30.48
C THR A 324 -13.72 -47.44 30.62
N ASN A 325 -12.57 -46.78 30.61
CA ASN A 325 -12.40 -45.34 30.81
C ASN A 325 -11.91 -44.60 29.54
N ALA A 326 -11.93 -45.24 28.37
CA ALA A 326 -11.44 -44.62 27.14
C ALA A 326 -12.40 -43.53 26.67
N VAL A 327 -11.84 -42.37 26.29
CA VAL A 327 -12.60 -41.34 25.58
C VAL A 327 -13.03 -41.94 24.24
N LYS A 328 -14.32 -41.88 23.92
CA LYS A 328 -14.89 -42.55 22.75
C LYS A 328 -14.22 -42.07 21.45
N ALA A 329 -13.86 -43.01 20.57
CA ALA A 329 -13.09 -42.80 19.35
C ALA A 329 -11.67 -42.21 19.53
N SER A 330 -11.09 -42.28 20.74
CA SER A 330 -9.72 -41.82 21.00
C SER A 330 -8.63 -42.84 20.68
N VAL A 331 -9.00 -44.11 20.40
CA VAL A 331 -8.04 -45.17 20.06
C VAL A 331 -7.66 -45.02 18.59
N VAL A 332 -6.41 -44.63 18.35
CA VAL A 332 -5.86 -44.47 16.99
C VAL A 332 -4.64 -45.34 16.81
N LYS A 333 -4.62 -46.12 15.72
CA LYS A 333 -3.43 -46.83 15.26
C LYS A 333 -2.44 -45.84 14.65
N VAL A 334 -1.23 -45.78 15.19
CA VAL A 334 -0.14 -45.00 14.61
C VAL A 334 0.42 -45.77 13.40
N ASN A 335 0.77 -45.06 12.33
CA ASN A 335 1.31 -45.62 11.07
C ASN A 335 2.73 -46.22 11.21
N ALA A 336 3.05 -46.87 12.33
CA ALA A 336 4.32 -47.53 12.60
C ALA A 336 4.06 -48.98 13.04
N GLN A 337 4.71 -49.93 12.35
CA GLN A 337 4.70 -51.34 12.71
C GLN A 337 6.14 -51.84 12.82
N LEU A 338 6.45 -52.58 13.88
CA LEU A 338 7.75 -53.22 14.07
C LEU A 338 7.50 -54.69 14.43
N ASP A 339 8.05 -55.60 13.63
CA ASP A 339 7.99 -57.06 13.86
C ASP A 339 6.57 -57.62 14.12
N GLY A 340 5.57 -57.23 13.31
CA GLY A 340 4.19 -57.75 13.42
C GLY A 340 3.34 -57.11 14.53
N LYS A 341 3.90 -56.15 15.28
CA LYS A 341 3.22 -55.42 16.36
C LYS A 341 2.77 -54.03 15.93
N GLY A 342 1.48 -53.75 16.05
CA GLY A 342 0.91 -52.42 15.86
C GLY A 342 1.01 -51.57 17.12
N TYR A 343 1.19 -50.26 16.93
CA TYR A 343 1.21 -49.27 18.00
C TYR A 343 -0.08 -48.46 18.00
N TYR A 344 -0.76 -48.42 19.14
CA TYR A 344 -2.02 -47.72 19.34
C TYR A 344 -1.85 -46.70 20.44
N THR A 345 -2.51 -45.56 20.33
CA THR A 345 -2.61 -44.57 21.41
C THR A 345 -4.07 -44.38 21.76
N ALA A 346 -4.39 -44.34 23.06
CA ALA A 346 -5.73 -43.99 23.54
C ALA A 346 -5.65 -42.92 24.63
N VAL A 347 -6.70 -42.12 24.75
CA VAL A 347 -6.88 -41.16 25.83
C VAL A 347 -7.86 -41.74 26.84
N LEU A 348 -7.44 -41.88 28.09
CA LEU A 348 -8.21 -42.44 29.19
C LEU A 348 -8.54 -41.35 30.22
N THR A 349 -9.76 -41.35 30.75
CA THR A 349 -10.21 -40.36 31.75
C THR A 349 -9.74 -40.67 33.17
N ALA A 350 -9.24 -41.89 33.42
CA ALA A 350 -8.71 -42.35 34.70
C ALA A 350 -7.50 -43.27 34.51
N GLU A 351 -6.66 -43.38 35.54
CA GLU A 351 -5.51 -44.29 35.56
C GLU A 351 -5.99 -45.75 35.54
N ILE A 352 -5.34 -46.59 34.74
CA ILE A 352 -5.60 -48.04 34.70
C ILE A 352 -5.13 -48.63 36.03
N ASP A 353 -6.06 -49.12 36.85
CA ASP A 353 -5.72 -49.79 38.10
C ASP A 353 -5.21 -51.24 37.88
N ASP A 354 -4.60 -51.85 38.90
CA ASP A 354 -4.05 -53.21 38.81
C ASP A 354 -5.12 -54.26 38.42
N THR A 355 -6.39 -54.03 38.74
CA THR A 355 -7.50 -54.95 38.43
C THR A 355 -7.93 -54.83 36.96
N GLU A 356 -7.99 -53.60 36.44
CA GLU A 356 -8.27 -53.29 35.05
C GLU A 356 -7.11 -53.77 34.16
N PHE A 357 -5.86 -53.55 34.56
CA PHE A 357 -4.67 -54.07 33.88
C PHE A 357 -4.71 -55.61 33.75
N GLU A 358 -5.03 -56.32 34.84
CA GLU A 358 -5.17 -57.78 34.82
C GLU A 358 -6.30 -58.24 33.87
N SER A 359 -7.40 -57.48 33.78
CA SER A 359 -8.52 -57.79 32.88
C SER A 359 -8.17 -57.60 31.41
N ILE A 360 -7.44 -56.52 31.06
CA ILE A 360 -7.02 -56.21 29.70
C ILE A 360 -5.99 -57.23 29.21
N VAL A 361 -5.02 -57.60 30.06
CA VAL A 361 -4.01 -58.62 29.72
C VAL A 361 -4.65 -60.02 29.62
N ALA A 362 -5.72 -60.31 30.37
CA ALA A 362 -6.46 -61.56 30.25
C ALA A 362 -7.28 -61.64 28.94
N ALA A 363 -7.83 -60.51 28.48
CA ALA A 363 -8.57 -60.42 27.22
C ALA A 363 -7.64 -60.40 25.99
N LEU A 364 -6.50 -59.70 26.09
CA LEU A 364 -5.52 -59.50 25.02
C LEU A 364 -4.11 -59.92 25.52
N PRO A 365 -3.73 -61.20 25.39
CA PRO A 365 -2.53 -61.74 26.05
C PRO A 365 -1.19 -61.22 25.49
N THR A 366 -1.18 -60.58 24.33
CA THR A 366 0.02 -60.02 23.68
C THR A 366 0.15 -58.50 23.87
N ILE A 367 -0.78 -57.87 24.60
CA ILE A 367 -0.81 -56.42 24.79
C ILE A 367 0.30 -55.96 25.75
N THR A 368 0.98 -54.88 25.40
CA THR A 368 1.87 -54.16 26.32
C THR A 368 1.37 -52.74 26.45
N ILE A 369 1.19 -52.27 27.68
CA ILE A 369 0.60 -50.97 28.01
C ILE A 369 1.71 -50.08 28.58
N ASN A 370 1.92 -48.92 27.96
CA ASN A 370 2.89 -47.92 28.41
C ASN A 370 2.18 -46.59 28.62
N TYR A 371 2.40 -45.98 29.78
CA TYR A 371 1.95 -44.61 30.01
C TYR A 371 2.85 -43.62 29.25
N ILE A 372 2.25 -42.73 28.45
CA ILE A 372 2.98 -41.77 27.61
C ILE A 372 2.98 -40.37 28.26
N GLY A 373 1.86 -39.95 28.86
CA GLY A 373 1.73 -38.64 29.51
C GLY A 373 0.29 -38.15 29.64
N GLU A 374 0.11 -36.86 29.96
CA GLU A 374 -1.20 -36.21 30.12
C GLU A 374 -1.46 -35.25 28.94
N ALA A 375 -2.68 -35.26 28.40
CA ALA A 375 -3.16 -34.25 27.47
C ALA A 375 -4.27 -33.40 28.11
N GLN A 376 -4.18 -32.08 27.96
CA GLN A 376 -5.20 -31.14 28.43
C GLN A 376 -6.38 -31.08 27.44
N SER A 377 -7.58 -30.77 27.93
CA SER A 377 -8.77 -30.59 27.07
C SER A 377 -8.56 -29.41 26.10
N ILE A 378 -8.96 -29.59 24.84
CA ILE A 378 -8.87 -28.57 23.80
C ILE A 378 -10.29 -28.23 23.33
N CYS A 379 -10.60 -26.94 23.27
CA CYS A 379 -11.83 -26.42 22.71
C CYS A 379 -11.60 -26.03 21.24
N ASN A 380 -12.33 -26.64 20.31
CA ASN A 380 -12.31 -26.30 18.88
C ASN A 380 -13.50 -25.40 18.52
N PRO A 381 -13.32 -24.35 17.71
CA PRO A 381 -14.44 -23.48 17.32
C PRO A 381 -15.41 -24.18 16.37
N ASP A 382 -16.71 -23.98 16.57
CA ASP A 382 -17.81 -24.66 15.86
C ASP A 382 -18.24 -23.99 14.55
N SER A 383 -17.74 -22.79 14.23
CA SER A 383 -18.10 -22.09 12.99
C SER A 383 -16.92 -21.35 12.40
N SER A 384 -16.45 -21.81 11.23
CA SER A 384 -15.66 -20.97 10.32
C SER A 384 -16.55 -19.82 9.82
N THR A 385 -15.94 -18.65 9.61
CA THR A 385 -16.63 -17.54 8.96
C THR A 385 -16.19 -17.48 7.50
N ALA A 386 -17.15 -17.43 6.59
CA ALA A 386 -16.88 -17.24 5.16
C ALA A 386 -16.86 -15.74 4.86
N ILE A 387 -15.82 -15.28 4.18
CA ILE A 387 -15.63 -13.90 3.76
C ILE A 387 -15.55 -13.89 2.23
N SER A 388 -16.44 -13.15 1.58
CA SER A 388 -16.49 -13.08 0.12
C SER A 388 -15.50 -12.09 -0.45
N TRP A 389 -15.00 -12.41 -1.65
CA TRP A 389 -14.22 -11.49 -2.47
C TRP A 389 -15.10 -10.39 -3.06
N VAL A 390 -14.59 -9.16 -3.10
CA VAL A 390 -15.24 -8.00 -3.71
C VAL A 390 -14.53 -7.69 -5.02
N SER A 391 -15.27 -7.66 -6.14
CA SER A 391 -14.76 -7.24 -7.45
C SER A 391 -14.32 -5.78 -7.40
N GLY A 392 -13.09 -5.52 -7.83
CA GLY A 392 -12.46 -4.22 -7.99
C GLY A 392 -12.39 -3.82 -9.47
N ASP A 393 -11.29 -3.17 -9.84
CA ASP A 393 -11.07 -2.64 -11.18
C ASP A 393 -10.76 -3.76 -12.20
N SER A 394 -11.03 -3.50 -13.48
CA SER A 394 -10.72 -4.40 -14.59
C SER A 394 -9.65 -3.81 -15.50
N CYS A 395 -8.78 -4.67 -16.03
CA CYS A 395 -7.70 -4.27 -16.93
C CYS A 395 -7.50 -5.31 -18.03
N SER A 396 -7.09 -4.87 -19.21
CA SER A 396 -6.91 -5.70 -20.38
C SER A 396 -5.44 -6.04 -20.62
N VAL A 397 -5.20 -7.19 -21.24
CA VAL A 397 -3.88 -7.65 -21.73
C VAL A 397 -4.06 -8.12 -23.18
N THR A 398 -3.01 -8.03 -23.99
CA THR A 398 -2.96 -8.64 -25.32
C THR A 398 -1.69 -9.48 -25.47
N THR A 399 -1.47 -10.07 -26.65
CA THR A 399 -0.28 -10.90 -26.93
C THR A 399 0.53 -10.34 -28.09
N ARG A 400 1.85 -10.52 -28.03
CA ARG A 400 2.80 -10.12 -29.08
C ARG A 400 3.66 -11.29 -29.48
N SER A 401 3.97 -11.40 -30.76
CA SER A 401 4.80 -12.47 -31.30
C SER A 401 6.26 -12.04 -31.48
N TYR A 402 7.19 -12.90 -31.07
CA TYR A 402 8.63 -12.71 -31.25
C TYR A 402 9.22 -13.83 -32.09
N THR A 403 10.26 -13.52 -32.86
CA THR A 403 11.01 -14.49 -33.66
C THR A 403 12.49 -14.48 -33.32
N ILE A 404 13.12 -15.65 -33.34
CA ILE A 404 14.57 -15.81 -33.19
C ILE A 404 15.12 -16.71 -34.28
N ASP A 405 16.25 -16.32 -34.86
CA ASP A 405 16.93 -17.07 -35.92
C ASP A 405 18.18 -17.75 -35.33
N LEU A 406 18.19 -19.08 -35.23
CA LEU A 406 19.33 -19.82 -34.68
C LEU A 406 20.01 -20.69 -35.74
N PRO A 407 21.35 -20.87 -35.66
CA PRO A 407 22.04 -21.86 -36.48
C PRO A 407 21.70 -23.28 -36.02
N ASP A 408 21.51 -24.16 -37.00
CA ASP A 408 21.25 -25.59 -36.79
C ASP A 408 22.53 -26.30 -36.32
N THR A 409 22.43 -27.33 -35.47
CA THR A 409 23.57 -28.12 -34.95
C THR A 409 24.26 -28.92 -36.05
N GLU A 410 23.47 -29.50 -36.95
CA GLU A 410 23.86 -30.01 -38.27
C GLU A 410 22.86 -29.45 -39.28
N CYS A 411 23.28 -29.04 -40.49
CA CYS A 411 22.36 -28.44 -41.47
C CYS A 411 21.14 -29.36 -41.74
N GLY A 412 20.00 -29.07 -41.10
CA GLY A 412 18.77 -29.87 -41.13
C GLY A 412 18.27 -30.44 -39.79
N GLU A 413 19.02 -30.35 -38.69
CA GLU A 413 18.56 -30.68 -37.33
C GLU A 413 18.25 -29.40 -36.53
N ASP A 414 16.97 -29.21 -36.20
CA ASP A 414 16.52 -28.05 -35.44
C ASP A 414 16.84 -28.17 -33.93
N ARG A 415 16.95 -27.03 -33.25
CA ARG A 415 17.25 -26.89 -31.81
C ARG A 415 16.02 -26.62 -30.95
N LEU A 416 14.82 -27.04 -31.38
CA LEU A 416 13.57 -26.69 -30.68
C LEU A 416 13.55 -27.17 -29.23
N ALA A 417 13.96 -28.41 -28.98
CA ALA A 417 13.96 -29.00 -27.63
C ALA A 417 14.93 -28.30 -26.67
N GLU A 418 16.06 -27.79 -27.18
CA GLU A 418 17.00 -27.01 -26.39
C GLU A 418 16.42 -25.65 -26.01
N LEU A 419 15.69 -25.01 -26.94
CA LEU A 419 15.02 -23.73 -26.68
C LEU A 419 13.89 -23.88 -25.66
N GLN A 420 13.04 -24.90 -25.80
CA GLN A 420 11.95 -25.20 -24.87
C GLN A 420 12.48 -25.55 -23.47
N SER A 421 13.64 -26.21 -23.37
CA SER A 421 14.28 -26.45 -22.07
C SER A 421 14.89 -25.19 -21.44
N ALA A 422 15.29 -24.21 -22.25
CA ALA A 422 15.86 -22.95 -21.76
C ALA A 422 14.77 -21.96 -21.32
N PHE A 423 13.58 -22.03 -21.93
CA PHE A 423 12.42 -21.20 -21.64
C PHE A 423 11.18 -22.08 -21.36
N PRO A 424 11.10 -22.74 -20.19
CA PRO A 424 10.00 -23.65 -19.87
C PRO A 424 8.63 -22.94 -19.77
N ASP A 425 8.64 -21.64 -19.53
CA ASP A 425 7.44 -20.83 -19.34
C ASP A 425 6.87 -20.26 -20.66
N LEU A 426 7.54 -20.49 -21.80
CA LEU A 426 7.13 -19.98 -23.11
C LEU A 426 6.73 -21.12 -24.05
N ASP A 427 5.61 -20.93 -24.77
CA ASP A 427 5.26 -21.82 -25.87
C ASP A 427 6.06 -21.42 -27.13
N ILE A 428 7.06 -22.24 -27.45
CA ILE A 428 7.98 -22.03 -28.57
C ILE A 428 7.67 -23.06 -29.65
N SER A 429 7.49 -22.59 -30.87
CA SER A 429 7.33 -23.43 -32.06
C SER A 429 8.23 -22.96 -33.20
N ILE A 430 8.40 -23.82 -34.22
CA ILE A 430 9.04 -23.41 -35.47
C ILE A 430 8.06 -22.51 -36.22
N ALA A 431 8.52 -21.36 -36.71
CA ALA A 431 7.66 -20.42 -37.42
C ALA A 431 6.99 -21.11 -38.62
N GLN A 432 5.66 -21.04 -38.69
CA GLN A 432 4.89 -21.59 -39.80
C GLN A 432 4.55 -20.51 -40.83
N THR A 433 4.49 -20.88 -42.11
CA THR A 433 3.91 -20.05 -43.16
C THR A 433 2.41 -20.24 -43.13
N ASP A 434 1.68 -19.31 -42.52
CA ASP A 434 0.29 -19.10 -42.89
C ASP A 434 0.25 -18.39 -44.25
N ASP A 435 -0.78 -18.71 -45.05
CA ASP A 435 -0.96 -18.50 -46.51
C ASP A 435 -0.93 -17.03 -47.02
N ALA A 436 -0.20 -16.09 -46.41
CA ALA A 436 -0.14 -14.69 -46.82
C ALA A 436 1.22 -14.19 -47.35
N GLU A 437 2.38 -14.70 -46.91
CA GLU A 437 3.69 -14.35 -47.47
C GLU A 437 4.73 -15.46 -47.17
N PRO A 438 5.61 -15.85 -48.11
CA PRO A 438 6.62 -16.87 -47.86
C PRO A 438 7.77 -16.32 -46.99
N VAL A 439 7.64 -16.44 -45.67
CA VAL A 439 8.78 -16.29 -44.77
C VAL A 439 9.69 -17.50 -45.00
N ASN A 440 10.97 -17.29 -45.34
CA ASN A 440 11.93 -18.38 -45.44
C ASN A 440 12.20 -18.96 -44.04
N ILE A 441 11.47 -20.02 -43.66
CA ILE A 441 11.53 -20.68 -42.34
C ILE A 441 12.89 -21.36 -42.10
N THR A 442 13.54 -21.81 -43.18
CA THR A 442 14.84 -22.46 -43.14
C THR A 442 15.70 -21.95 -44.30
N GLY A 443 16.86 -21.38 -43.99
CA GLY A 443 17.75 -20.82 -45.01
C GLY A 443 19.15 -20.56 -44.45
N GLY A 444 20.18 -21.03 -45.16
CA GLY A 444 21.57 -20.84 -44.74
C GLY A 444 21.98 -21.62 -43.48
N CYS A 445 21.41 -22.81 -43.24
CA CYS A 445 21.59 -23.63 -42.03
C CYS A 445 21.18 -22.91 -40.75
N LYS A 446 20.06 -22.18 -40.83
CA LYS A 446 19.39 -21.54 -39.70
C LYS A 446 17.90 -21.86 -39.75
N THR A 447 17.31 -22.00 -38.57
CA THR A 447 15.87 -22.20 -38.37
C THR A 447 15.30 -21.00 -37.61
N ARG A 448 14.13 -20.53 -38.05
CA ARG A 448 13.37 -19.47 -37.37
C ARG A 448 12.34 -20.06 -36.42
N TYR A 449 12.40 -19.63 -35.17
CA TYR A 449 11.41 -19.98 -34.13
C TYR A 449 10.50 -18.79 -33.86
N ILE A 450 9.29 -19.08 -33.40
CA ILE A 450 8.29 -18.10 -32.97
C ILE A 450 7.79 -18.43 -31.57
N THR A 451 7.49 -17.40 -30.79
CA THR A 451 6.83 -17.51 -29.49
C THR A 451 5.89 -16.32 -29.28
N THR A 452 4.90 -16.49 -28.41
CA THR A 452 3.95 -15.45 -28.01
C THR A 452 4.18 -15.06 -26.56
N VAL A 453 4.23 -13.76 -26.30
CA VAL A 453 4.42 -13.18 -24.96
C VAL A 453 3.23 -12.27 -24.66
N GLU A 454 2.71 -12.35 -23.43
CA GLU A 454 1.67 -11.45 -22.93
C GLU A 454 2.24 -10.03 -22.72
N THR A 455 1.44 -9.01 -23.00
CA THR A 455 1.85 -7.60 -22.86
C THR A 455 1.69 -7.10 -21.42
N ASN A 456 2.12 -5.87 -21.16
CA ASN A 456 1.69 -5.17 -19.94
C ASN A 456 0.16 -5.09 -19.88
N MET A 457 -0.32 -5.02 -18.65
CA MET A 457 -1.72 -4.78 -18.32
C MET A 457 -2.05 -3.29 -18.49
N VAL A 458 -3.16 -3.00 -19.18
CA VAL A 458 -3.68 -1.66 -19.41
C VAL A 458 -5.06 -1.59 -18.79
N CYS A 459 -5.23 -0.72 -17.79
CA CYS A 459 -6.49 -0.58 -17.07
C CYS A 459 -7.40 0.46 -17.70
N GLU A 460 -8.71 0.30 -17.52
CA GLU A 460 -9.69 1.29 -17.99
C GLU A 460 -9.45 2.64 -17.28
N GLU A 461 -9.26 3.69 -18.07
CA GLU A 461 -9.20 5.07 -17.59
C GLU A 461 -10.53 5.77 -17.90
N CYS A 462 -10.79 6.90 -17.25
CA CYS A 462 -12.04 7.65 -17.47
C CYS A 462 -12.26 8.13 -18.92
N ASP A 463 -11.23 8.11 -19.76
CA ASP A 463 -11.29 8.45 -21.19
C ASP A 463 -10.33 7.53 -21.97
N PRO A 464 -10.82 6.80 -23.00
CA PRO A 464 -10.00 5.89 -23.82
C PRO A 464 -8.78 6.55 -24.47
N ILE A 465 -8.81 7.87 -24.66
CA ILE A 465 -7.68 8.63 -25.21
C ILE A 465 -6.43 8.59 -24.31
N PHE A 466 -6.59 8.30 -23.01
CA PHE A 466 -5.49 8.23 -22.05
C PHE A 466 -5.03 6.81 -21.69
N GLU A 467 -5.62 5.79 -22.31
CA GLU A 467 -5.19 4.40 -22.12
C GLU A 467 -3.72 4.22 -22.53
N ASP A 468 -2.97 3.50 -21.69
CA ASP A 468 -1.59 3.15 -22.04
C ASP A 468 -1.58 2.17 -23.22
N TYR A 469 -0.43 2.03 -23.87
CA TYR A 469 -0.29 1.12 -25.00
C TYR A 469 0.25 -0.24 -24.57
N PHE A 470 -0.14 -1.27 -25.29
CA PHE A 470 0.34 -2.63 -25.08
C PHE A 470 1.77 -2.81 -25.60
N THR A 471 2.68 -2.96 -24.65
CA THR A 471 4.10 -3.27 -24.80
C THR A 471 4.42 -4.67 -24.27
N SER A 472 5.43 -5.30 -24.85
CA SER A 472 5.98 -6.56 -24.35
C SER A 472 7.50 -6.46 -24.34
N GLU A 473 8.13 -7.13 -23.38
CA GLU A 473 9.58 -7.27 -23.36
C GLU A 473 10.00 -8.52 -24.15
N ALA A 474 11.10 -8.40 -24.90
CA ALA A 474 11.64 -9.55 -25.62
C ALA A 474 12.17 -10.60 -24.63
N PRO A 475 11.98 -11.91 -24.88
CA PRO A 475 12.59 -12.94 -24.06
C PRO A 475 14.11 -12.83 -24.03
N ALA A 476 14.75 -13.43 -23.01
CA ALA A 476 16.21 -13.38 -22.89
C ALA A 476 16.90 -13.93 -24.14
N SER A 477 18.03 -13.32 -24.51
CA SER A 477 18.83 -13.79 -25.65
C SER A 477 19.28 -15.23 -25.44
N TYR A 478 19.29 -16.03 -26.50
CA TYR A 478 19.80 -17.39 -26.48
C TYR A 478 21.01 -17.50 -27.40
N ASP A 479 22.15 -17.96 -26.88
CA ASP A 479 23.37 -18.22 -27.67
C ASP A 479 23.79 -17.04 -28.57
N LEU A 480 23.77 -15.82 -27.98
CA LEU A 480 24.07 -14.53 -28.65
C LEU A 480 23.06 -14.10 -29.73
N ALA A 481 21.98 -14.85 -29.95
CA ALA A 481 20.86 -14.44 -30.78
C ALA A 481 19.77 -13.78 -29.91
N GLU A 482 19.27 -12.63 -30.39
CA GLU A 482 18.22 -11.86 -29.74
C GLU A 482 16.87 -12.13 -30.42
N TRP A 483 15.82 -12.16 -29.60
CA TRP A 483 14.45 -12.21 -30.10
C TRP A 483 14.06 -10.88 -30.74
N LYS A 484 13.41 -10.94 -31.90
CA LYS A 484 12.93 -9.79 -32.65
C LYS A 484 11.41 -9.78 -32.67
N LEU A 485 10.82 -8.66 -32.29
CA LEU A 485 9.38 -8.44 -32.37
C LEU A 485 8.92 -8.60 -33.82
N VAL A 486 7.88 -9.41 -34.03
CA VAL A 486 7.20 -9.48 -35.33
C VAL A 486 6.38 -8.20 -35.46
N THR A 487 6.89 -7.26 -36.23
CA THR A 487 6.22 -5.99 -36.49
C THR A 487 5.07 -6.26 -37.46
N THR A 488 3.83 -6.18 -36.98
CA THR A 488 2.68 -5.97 -37.86
C THR A 488 2.81 -4.57 -38.44
N GLU A 489 2.67 -4.41 -39.76
CA GLU A 489 2.65 -3.08 -40.36
C GLU A 489 1.53 -2.27 -39.70
N ASP A 490 1.90 -1.17 -39.05
CA ASP A 490 0.94 -0.25 -38.48
C ASP A 490 0.21 0.43 -39.65
N THR A 491 -0.98 -0.08 -39.96
CA THR A 491 -1.85 0.47 -41.03
C THR A 491 -2.48 1.81 -40.62
N SER A 492 -2.13 2.33 -39.45
CA SER A 492 -2.62 3.61 -38.98
C SER A 492 -2.13 4.77 -39.85
N THR A 493 -3.11 5.57 -40.26
CA THR A 493 -2.94 6.74 -41.13
C THR A 493 -3.53 7.94 -40.40
N ASN A 494 -2.91 9.10 -40.60
CA ASN A 494 -3.32 10.39 -40.00
C ASN A 494 -3.47 10.37 -38.47
N CYS A 495 -2.54 9.72 -37.76
CA CYS A 495 -2.53 9.75 -36.30
C CYS A 495 -2.24 11.15 -35.76
N LYS A 496 -2.99 11.55 -34.73
CA LYS A 496 -2.70 12.71 -33.88
C LYS A 496 -2.02 12.20 -32.61
N CYS A 497 -0.85 12.73 -32.28
CA CYS A 497 -0.07 12.23 -31.16
C CYS A 497 0.23 13.29 -30.08
N GLY A 498 0.24 12.84 -28.83
CA GLY A 498 0.65 13.55 -27.64
C GLY A 498 1.19 12.60 -26.57
N ILE A 499 1.67 13.17 -25.47
CA ILE A 499 2.20 12.43 -24.32
C ILE A 499 1.63 13.05 -23.05
N ARG A 500 1.07 12.22 -22.16
CA ARG A 500 0.63 12.59 -20.82
C ARG A 500 1.68 12.13 -19.81
N PHE A 501 2.03 13.04 -18.90
CA PHE A 501 2.90 12.78 -17.77
C PHE A 501 2.12 13.04 -16.48
N LYS A 502 2.09 12.06 -15.57
CA LYS A 502 1.46 12.18 -14.25
C LYS A 502 2.48 11.82 -13.17
N GLY A 503 2.72 12.73 -12.23
CA GLY A 503 3.65 12.49 -11.13
C GLY A 503 3.08 11.53 -10.10
N LYS A 504 3.89 10.60 -9.59
CA LYS A 504 3.51 9.71 -8.50
C LYS A 504 3.64 10.39 -7.14
N VAL A 505 2.77 9.97 -6.22
CA VAL A 505 2.75 10.41 -4.82
C VAL A 505 3.79 9.62 -4.03
N LEU A 506 4.45 10.28 -3.08
CA LEU A 506 5.27 9.66 -2.05
C LEU A 506 4.70 10.03 -0.68
N GLU A 507 4.09 9.05 -0.05
CA GLU A 507 3.54 9.14 1.30
C GLU A 507 4.30 8.19 2.22
N VAL A 508 5.01 8.77 3.19
CA VAL A 508 5.65 8.04 4.29
C VAL A 508 5.01 8.51 5.58
N HIS A 509 4.16 7.66 6.14
CA HIS A 509 3.41 7.92 7.35
C HIS A 509 3.85 6.90 8.41
N PRO A 510 4.88 7.21 9.21
CA PRO A 510 5.37 6.26 10.19
C PRO A 510 4.39 6.10 11.35
N ASP A 511 4.21 4.86 11.80
CA ASP A 511 3.51 4.57 13.05
C ASP A 511 4.33 5.04 14.26
N GLU A 512 3.71 5.11 15.45
CA GLU A 512 4.35 5.60 16.68
C GLU A 512 5.64 4.82 17.04
N CYS A 513 5.74 3.55 16.64
CA CYS A 513 6.96 2.75 16.81
C CYS A 513 8.12 3.20 15.92
N LEU A 514 7.84 3.63 14.68
CA LEU A 514 8.83 4.02 13.67
C LEU A 514 8.99 5.54 13.56
N ARG A 515 8.21 6.32 14.32
CA ARG A 515 8.21 7.79 14.29
C ARG A 515 9.58 8.44 14.48
N ASP A 516 10.50 7.79 15.20
CA ASP A 516 11.86 8.31 15.42
C ASP A 516 12.88 7.80 14.39
N GLU A 517 12.57 6.71 13.70
CA GLU A 517 13.46 6.07 12.73
C GLU A 517 13.18 6.56 11.30
N LEU A 518 11.91 6.83 11.00
CA LEU A 518 11.46 7.28 9.69
C LEU A 518 10.91 8.70 9.77
N GLY A 519 11.35 9.54 8.83
CA GLY A 519 10.78 10.87 8.66
C GLY A 519 9.37 10.81 8.08
N PHE A 520 8.51 11.71 8.52
CA PHE A 520 7.23 11.95 7.85
C PHE A 520 7.48 12.68 6.52
N VAL A 521 6.99 12.09 5.43
CA VAL A 521 7.06 12.67 4.08
C VAL A 521 5.66 12.62 3.46
N ASP A 522 5.21 13.75 2.93
CA ASP A 522 3.99 13.86 2.13
C ASP A 522 4.28 14.83 0.98
N SER A 523 4.72 14.26 -0.15
CA SER A 523 5.10 15.00 -1.35
C SER A 523 4.73 14.19 -2.59
N SER A 524 4.80 14.80 -3.77
CA SER A 524 4.79 14.09 -5.05
C SER A 524 6.01 14.46 -5.88
N VAL A 525 6.16 13.77 -7.00
CA VAL A 525 7.05 14.20 -8.08
C VAL A 525 6.43 15.42 -8.77
N GLN A 526 7.26 16.44 -8.98
CA GLN A 526 6.91 17.65 -9.71
C GLN A 526 7.48 17.56 -11.13
N ILE A 527 6.69 17.95 -12.11
CA ILE A 527 6.98 17.72 -13.53
C ILE A 527 7.02 19.04 -14.27
N ARG A 528 8.08 19.22 -15.06
CA ARG A 528 8.16 20.27 -16.05
C ARG A 528 8.64 19.71 -17.37
N VAL A 529 7.86 19.93 -18.42
CA VAL A 529 8.20 19.47 -19.76
C VAL A 529 8.41 20.67 -20.67
N SER A 530 9.39 20.55 -21.56
CA SER A 530 9.66 21.52 -22.62
C SER A 530 10.24 20.79 -23.82
N GLY A 531 9.98 21.27 -25.04
CA GLY A 531 10.51 20.62 -26.23
C GLY A 531 9.95 21.24 -27.52
N GLY A 532 10.32 20.62 -28.64
CA GLY A 532 9.88 21.04 -29.98
C GLY A 532 10.90 21.91 -30.72
N TYR A 533 11.96 22.35 -30.05
CA TYR A 533 13.05 23.07 -30.68
C TYR A 533 13.90 22.12 -31.54
N VAL A 534 14.22 22.56 -32.76
CA VAL A 534 15.21 21.91 -33.62
C VAL A 534 16.61 22.08 -33.03
N THR A 535 17.36 20.98 -32.89
CA THR A 535 18.68 20.98 -32.26
C THR A 535 19.82 21.31 -33.21
N GLU A 536 19.59 21.25 -34.53
CA GLU A 536 20.56 21.64 -35.57
C GLU A 536 19.89 22.48 -36.66
N VAL A 537 20.59 23.52 -37.13
CA VAL A 537 20.24 24.28 -38.33
C VAL A 537 21.08 23.71 -39.47
N ARG A 538 20.48 22.91 -40.36
CA ARG A 538 21.17 22.48 -41.59
C ARG A 538 21.05 23.58 -42.64
N GLU A 539 22.14 24.30 -42.87
CA GLU A 539 22.21 25.32 -43.92
C GLU A 539 22.01 24.68 -45.31
N GLY A 540 20.90 24.98 -45.97
CA GLY A 540 20.63 24.56 -47.37
C GLY A 540 19.24 23.99 -47.65
N ILE A 541 18.44 23.67 -46.62
CA ILE A 541 17.11 23.04 -46.77
C ILE A 541 16.06 23.95 -46.13
N GLY A 542 15.42 24.80 -46.94
CA GLY A 542 14.15 25.47 -46.61
C GLY A 542 14.09 26.36 -45.36
N GLU A 543 12.94 26.99 -45.14
CA GLU A 543 12.63 27.74 -43.92
C GLU A 543 12.11 26.74 -42.88
N ILE A 544 12.94 26.43 -41.88
CA ILE A 544 12.57 25.54 -40.77
C ILE A 544 11.86 26.41 -39.72
N VAL A 545 10.57 26.18 -39.51
CA VAL A 545 9.77 26.91 -38.51
C VAL A 545 9.96 26.24 -37.15
N ASP A 546 10.50 27.00 -36.19
CA ASP A 546 10.62 26.58 -34.78
C ASP A 546 9.21 26.51 -34.16
N ASN A 547 8.70 25.29 -34.01
CA ASN A 547 7.38 25.04 -33.44
C ASN A 547 7.55 24.32 -32.10
N PRO A 548 7.64 25.06 -30.98
CA PRO A 548 7.70 24.44 -29.66
C PRO A 548 6.44 23.59 -29.44
N PHE A 549 6.58 22.49 -28.73
CA PHE A 549 5.42 21.65 -28.42
C PHE A 549 4.43 22.43 -27.56
N ASN A 550 3.14 22.24 -27.84
CA ASN A 550 2.10 22.72 -26.95
C ASN A 550 2.19 21.95 -25.63
N VAL A 551 2.26 22.66 -24.51
CA VAL A 551 2.33 22.06 -23.17
C VAL A 551 1.18 22.61 -22.33
N GLU A 552 0.31 21.72 -21.87
CA GLU A 552 -0.85 22.03 -21.06
C GLU A 552 -0.75 21.36 -19.69
N TYR A 553 -0.99 22.13 -18.63
CA TYR A 553 -1.05 21.60 -17.27
C TYR A 553 -2.50 21.33 -16.89
N LYS A 554 -2.89 20.05 -16.79
CA LYS A 554 -4.22 19.66 -16.29
C LYS A 554 -4.34 19.92 -14.79
N SER A 555 -3.29 19.57 -14.04
CA SER A 555 -3.21 19.82 -12.61
C SER A 555 -1.80 20.21 -12.20
N ARG A 556 -1.70 20.93 -11.08
CA ARG A 556 -0.43 21.32 -10.47
C ARG A 556 -0.36 20.80 -9.06
N TRP A 557 0.86 20.43 -8.68
CA TRP A 557 1.17 19.93 -7.36
C TRP A 557 0.75 20.93 -6.29
N LYS A 558 0.01 20.43 -5.31
CA LYS A 558 -0.30 21.14 -4.08
C LYS A 558 -0.31 20.16 -2.92
N ARG A 559 0.43 20.51 -1.88
CA ARG A 559 0.47 19.75 -0.63
C ARG A 559 -0.84 19.85 0.12
N ARG A 560 -1.23 18.78 0.81
CA ARG A 560 -2.29 18.80 1.84
C ARG A 560 -1.89 19.77 2.96
N THR A 561 -2.85 20.54 3.45
CA THR A 561 -2.62 21.48 4.56
C THR A 561 -2.96 20.84 5.90
N HIS A 562 -2.38 21.33 7.00
CA HIS A 562 -2.72 20.91 8.39
C HIS A 562 -2.62 19.39 8.69
N LEU A 563 -1.68 18.70 8.05
CA LEU A 563 -1.36 17.30 8.35
C LEU A 563 -0.78 17.12 9.75
N GLY A 564 -1.22 16.07 10.45
CA GLY A 564 -0.77 15.73 11.80
C GLY A 564 0.73 15.46 11.89
N GLY A 565 1.33 14.83 10.87
CA GLY A 565 2.77 14.57 10.85
C GLY A 565 3.63 15.84 10.97
N ASN A 566 3.14 16.98 10.46
CA ASN A 566 3.83 18.27 10.61
C ASN A 566 3.68 18.88 12.03
N LEU A 567 2.69 18.44 12.81
CA LEU A 567 2.37 18.97 14.14
C LEU A 567 3.07 18.19 15.27
N TRP A 568 3.66 17.04 15.00
CA TRP A 568 4.37 16.21 16.00
C TRP A 568 5.44 16.96 16.78
N ASN A 569 6.25 17.78 16.10
CA ASN A 569 7.28 18.57 16.76
C ASN A 569 6.67 19.61 17.71
N ASP A 570 5.51 20.17 17.37
CA ASP A 570 4.82 21.12 18.23
C ASP A 570 4.10 20.42 19.39
N GLU A 571 3.62 19.19 19.22
CA GLU A 571 3.13 18.34 20.32
C GLU A 571 4.24 18.05 21.33
N ASP A 572 5.41 17.61 20.87
CA ASP A 572 6.55 17.30 21.74
C ASP A 572 7.03 18.54 22.51
N ARG A 573 7.08 19.71 21.84
CA ARG A 573 7.41 20.99 22.48
C ARG A 573 6.38 21.40 23.54
N ASN A 574 5.09 21.21 23.27
CA ASN A 574 4.03 21.51 24.22
C ASN A 574 4.06 20.57 25.43
N ARG A 575 4.39 19.30 25.22
CA ARG A 575 4.58 18.34 26.32
C ARG A 575 5.63 18.83 27.30
N VAL A 576 6.81 19.23 26.81
CA VAL A 576 7.89 19.78 27.64
C VAL A 576 7.42 21.00 28.44
N PHE A 577 6.56 21.85 27.88
CA PHE A 577 6.00 22.98 28.62
C PHE A 577 5.09 22.55 29.78
N PHE A 578 4.19 21.59 29.56
CA PHE A 578 3.21 21.19 30.58
C PHE A 578 3.78 20.25 31.64
N THR A 579 4.64 19.30 31.26
CA THR A 579 5.19 18.29 32.18
C THR A 579 6.60 18.63 32.67
N GLY A 580 7.35 19.45 31.92
CA GLY A 580 8.78 19.63 32.15
C GLY A 580 9.65 18.47 31.67
N GLU A 581 9.05 17.45 31.03
CA GLU A 581 9.73 16.23 30.59
C GLU A 581 9.64 16.09 29.06
N ALA A 582 10.76 15.71 28.43
CA ALA A 582 10.80 15.34 27.01
C ALA A 582 10.29 13.91 26.80
N ARG A 583 9.83 13.59 25.60
CA ARG A 583 9.40 12.24 25.20
C ARG A 583 10.62 11.31 25.20
N HIS A 584 10.41 10.03 25.48
CA HIS A 584 11.48 9.02 25.40
C HIS A 584 11.70 8.62 23.94
N GLU A 585 12.72 9.21 23.31
CA GLU A 585 13.15 8.86 21.95
C GLU A 585 13.66 7.41 21.90
N GLY A 586 13.26 6.65 20.87
CA GLY A 586 13.67 5.26 20.64
C GLY A 586 13.12 4.19 21.61
N ASP A 587 12.37 4.55 22.66
CA ASP A 587 11.80 3.60 23.63
C ASP A 587 10.26 3.61 23.62
N LEU A 588 9.68 2.72 22.82
CA LEU A 588 8.22 2.56 22.70
C LEU A 588 7.58 2.11 24.03
N VAL A 589 8.26 1.25 24.78
CA VAL A 589 7.72 0.69 26.03
C VAL A 589 7.59 1.77 27.09
N ALA A 590 8.61 2.63 27.22
CA ALA A 590 8.55 3.78 28.12
C ALA A 590 7.42 4.74 27.71
N ARG A 591 7.21 4.98 26.40
CA ARG A 591 6.11 5.84 25.92
C ARG A 591 4.75 5.27 26.25
N MET A 592 4.54 3.98 26.00
CA MET A 592 3.27 3.31 26.28
C MET A 592 2.94 3.39 27.78
N PHE A 593 3.89 3.05 28.65
CA PHE A 593 3.67 3.10 30.11
C PHE A 593 3.51 4.52 30.66
N LYS A 594 4.18 5.51 30.07
CA LYS A 594 4.09 6.92 30.50
C LYS A 594 2.98 7.69 29.77
N GLY A 595 2.28 7.05 28.83
CA GLY A 595 1.24 7.68 28.00
C GLY A 595 1.77 8.81 27.11
N GLU A 596 3.00 8.69 26.63
CA GLU A 596 3.70 9.70 25.81
C GLU A 596 3.50 9.50 24.30
N GLU A 597 2.70 8.53 23.90
CA GLU A 597 2.27 8.33 22.53
C GLU A 597 1.54 9.57 22.00
N SER A 598 1.75 9.87 20.72
CA SER A 598 1.09 10.98 20.07
C SER A 598 -0.43 10.89 20.17
N HIS A 599 -1.09 12.02 20.42
CA HIS A 599 -2.55 12.13 20.29
C HIS A 599 -2.98 12.30 18.83
N ILE A 600 -2.03 12.58 17.93
CA ILE A 600 -2.28 12.90 16.53
C ILE A 600 -1.76 11.80 15.58
N GLN A 601 -2.51 11.56 14.52
CA GLN A 601 -2.14 10.63 13.46
C GLN A 601 -1.46 11.37 12.31
N ALA A 602 -0.42 10.77 11.73
CA ALA A 602 0.42 11.42 10.72
C ALA A 602 -0.37 11.86 9.47
N ASP A 603 -1.20 10.94 8.97
CA ASP A 603 -1.99 11.06 7.73
C ASP A 603 -3.22 11.98 7.87
N LYS A 604 -3.72 12.19 9.09
CA LYS A 604 -4.97 12.94 9.29
C LYS A 604 -4.74 14.43 9.29
N GLN A 605 -5.76 15.17 8.84
CA GLN A 605 -5.78 16.62 8.87
C GLN A 605 -6.49 17.14 10.11
N TYR A 606 -6.04 18.30 10.59
CA TYR A 606 -6.52 18.92 11.82
C TYR A 606 -7.04 20.34 11.58
N VAL A 607 -8.12 20.70 12.26
CA VAL A 607 -8.62 22.07 12.39
C VAL A 607 -7.98 22.70 13.62
N ASP A 608 -7.48 23.93 13.48
CA ASP A 608 -6.91 24.71 14.59
C ASP A 608 -7.89 25.79 15.05
N TYR A 609 -8.29 25.72 16.32
CA TYR A 609 -8.99 26.81 17.00
C TYR A 609 -8.00 27.59 17.86
N ALA A 610 -7.68 28.82 17.46
CA ALA A 610 -6.75 29.70 18.14
C ALA A 610 -7.48 30.71 19.04
N LEU A 611 -7.45 30.48 20.35
CA LEU A 611 -8.00 31.38 21.37
C LEU A 611 -6.90 32.28 21.93
N THR A 612 -6.99 33.59 21.67
CA THR A 612 -6.02 34.57 22.17
C THR A 612 -6.52 35.20 23.47
N VAL A 613 -5.73 35.05 24.55
CA VAL A 613 -6.08 35.53 25.89
C VAL A 613 -5.03 36.49 26.42
N ARG A 614 -5.49 37.57 27.05
CA ARG A 614 -4.65 38.52 27.79
C ARG A 614 -4.46 38.05 29.23
N ARG A 615 -3.21 37.93 29.66
CA ARG A 615 -2.81 37.67 31.04
C ARG A 615 -2.23 38.94 31.65
N ASN A 616 -2.82 39.39 32.75
CA ASN A 616 -2.30 40.50 33.53
C ASN A 616 -1.66 39.93 34.80
N HIS A 617 -0.39 40.23 35.04
CA HIS A 617 0.26 39.88 36.30
C HIS A 617 1.01 41.08 36.89
N TYR A 618 1.14 41.10 38.21
CA TYR A 618 1.82 42.17 38.92
C TYR A 618 3.33 41.99 38.77
N SER A 619 3.99 42.93 38.10
CA SER A 619 5.46 42.98 38.05
C SER A 619 5.97 43.98 39.07
N GLN A 620 7.12 43.72 39.68
CA GLN A 620 7.76 44.63 40.65
C GLN A 620 8.36 45.89 39.99
N SER A 621 8.03 46.15 38.71
CA SER A 621 8.46 47.33 37.98
C SER A 621 7.56 48.53 38.27
N PHE A 622 8.03 49.73 37.88
CA PHE A 622 7.33 50.99 38.07
C PHE A 622 5.93 51.05 37.42
N SER A 623 5.63 50.16 36.46
CA SER A 623 4.32 50.03 35.80
C SER A 623 3.29 49.26 36.64
N GLY A 624 3.72 48.48 37.64
CA GLY A 624 2.86 47.70 38.54
C GLY A 624 2.08 46.54 37.91
N LEU A 625 1.88 46.53 36.58
CA LEU A 625 1.20 45.51 35.80
C LEU A 625 1.97 45.23 34.52
N GLU A 626 2.13 43.95 34.20
CA GLU A 626 2.65 43.44 32.95
C GLU A 626 1.53 42.66 32.23
N ASN A 627 1.30 43.03 30.97
CA ASN A 627 0.29 42.42 30.13
C ASN A 627 0.98 41.50 29.12
N GLU A 628 0.74 40.20 29.28
CA GLU A 628 1.22 39.13 28.40
C GLU A 628 0.05 38.63 27.56
N THR A 629 0.28 38.31 26.29
CA THR A 629 -0.75 37.74 25.40
C THR A 629 -0.33 36.33 25.04
N ILE A 630 -1.24 35.37 25.27
CA ILE A 630 -1.00 33.94 25.09
C ILE A 630 -2.05 33.42 24.11
N THR A 631 -1.63 32.69 23.09
CA THR A 631 -2.53 32.02 22.14
C THR A 631 -2.63 30.55 22.51
N TYR A 632 -3.83 30.05 22.72
CA TYR A 632 -4.11 28.63 22.92
C TYR A 632 -4.69 28.05 21.63
N HIS A 633 -3.92 27.18 20.98
CA HIS A 633 -4.31 26.40 19.80
C HIS A 633 -4.99 25.12 20.26
N ILE A 634 -6.14 24.79 19.70
CA ILE A 634 -6.87 23.57 20.02
C ILE A 634 -7.01 22.81 18.70
N TYR A 635 -6.26 21.72 18.58
CA TYR A 635 -6.23 20.89 17.38
C TYR A 635 -7.23 19.75 17.48
N VAL A 636 -8.07 19.64 16.46
CA VAL A 636 -9.12 18.62 16.36
C VAL A 636 -9.08 17.99 14.98
N GLU A 637 -9.22 16.67 14.92
CA GLU A 637 -9.30 15.94 13.66
C GLU A 637 -10.50 16.41 12.82
N VAL A 638 -10.29 16.61 11.52
CA VAL A 638 -11.36 16.94 10.57
C VAL A 638 -12.42 15.82 10.58
N GLY A 639 -13.68 16.20 10.71
CA GLY A 639 -14.82 15.29 10.87
C GLY A 639 -15.23 15.06 12.33
N ARG A 640 -14.43 15.51 13.32
CA ARG A 640 -14.70 15.36 14.76
C ARG A 640 -14.78 16.70 15.51
N GLN A 641 -14.90 17.81 14.79
CA GLN A 641 -14.84 19.16 15.36
C GLN A 641 -16.12 19.65 16.03
N GLN A 642 -17.28 19.07 15.73
CA GLN A 642 -18.58 19.59 16.19
C GLN A 642 -18.65 19.79 17.71
N ALA A 643 -18.16 18.82 18.49
CA ALA A 643 -18.20 18.89 19.95
C ALA A 643 -17.34 20.02 20.53
N VAL A 644 -16.26 20.39 19.82
CA VAL A 644 -15.37 21.51 20.19
C VAL A 644 -15.97 22.85 19.78
N GLU A 645 -16.62 22.91 18.61
CA GLU A 645 -17.37 24.09 18.15
C GLU A 645 -18.54 24.42 19.08
N GLU A 646 -19.24 23.41 19.61
CA GLU A 646 -20.31 23.63 20.59
C GLU A 646 -19.80 24.11 21.96
N LEU A 647 -18.52 23.84 22.28
CA LEU A 647 -17.90 24.16 23.55
C LEU A 647 -17.26 25.57 23.57
N LEU A 648 -16.72 26.04 22.45
CA LEU A 648 -16.06 27.35 22.29
C LEU A 648 -17.06 28.48 21.99
#